data_AF-A0A553NAW7-F1
#
_entry.id   AF-A0A553NAW7-F1
#
_cell.length_a   1.000
_cell.length_b   1.000
_cell.length_c   1.000
_cell.angle_alpha   90.00
_cell.angle_beta   90.00
_cell.angle_gamma   90.00
#
_symmetry.space_group_name_H-M   'P 1'
#
loop_
_entity.id
_entity.type
_entity.pdbx_description
1 polymer ?
#
loop_
_entity_poly.entity_id
_entity_poly.type
_entity_poly.pdbx_seq_one_letter_code
_entity_poly.pdbx_strand_id
1 'polypeptide(L)'
;MASTLSPGTASSSSTSALLASAQPASAQAAQAAPGHRVDGSSSSSSYSGTTATVANATEEEEESIITLDFGPFETVNRWLKMPDCDEFVGARRSKHTVVSHNDFVYVFGGDNGRSMLNDLLIFDVKEKSWQRALSTGNRPAPRYHHSAVVHDTAMYVFGGYTGDIHSNSNLSNRNDLWEYKFKSMQWVEWRLHGGPRPSPPTCCNFPVAVARDSMFVFSGQSGAKITNSLFQFHFPSKTWSRISTEHILRDTPLPPNRRYGHTMVAFDRRLFVFGGWADNVLPNDLHAFDLDSQTWSLVSPSPDSQIPTGRLFHAAAVVKDAMYVFGGTVEDNIRLGEMYRFQLSAFPKCTLQDDFGRLWQSQQFSDVKFVIGPNREEVRAHTALVVARSSYLLERIREAKIRREAKHDGWLMVQFPDFNSHAFKLILDFIYTDQIDPTHNQRQLAASNDVVLVMMQVYTLAVKLQMHRLEQLCSLYIENSINLKNVLVALKNASHLQLHFIEERCLKFIIKEFNFKEIIMSREFETLDQGLMVEIIRRKQTPNPRNSLQADLVPIIPGVLDPNAPGTSLKEDLKRFLFSKTAEEFSDVMLSLESDLVPSHKVILAARSAYFEGMFRSFKPITNTVNISIGETVPSRQSFHSLLRYVYYGEITMPPEDSLYLFSAPHFYIFSNNRLQLFFENVIESISHTLIDIPSDHQRNRALERFIDDFKANFLEGLPSNQVHSVIQHLLSAIATCVDRKKDHWRMDEDNKYASKFTQTVYIITEFVNLIIIPSLVHLDLPNVVKMLRTKLYDLLIHFPQLRSLLLGSGSGGWSQVFQPKFIQALSFMDRLVHFSLNYDASDEMLEVTDAGAKDISKISGITHLHLFHTSITPFGHAILLRSLKELLVLVRGDFLCDALEVLSHECHDLQQDYPKLKLREFWSSEQYFFHDTEQMTLVSHMCPEIRKMMFQFSEDHLESFSILSSFQYLTELHNWGGDFYRNSLDDLILKIGPQLRVLYLIHVDEIDYEALVFLSQMCPQLGTLGFYNCIFRDFQVPTRKCHLNAMWAIQKFAMVSESDVEYIVTLLQNMLNIECLITGSSTEIGDEDFVQIQSANQLQKLEELRISSSKSLTLTTVYSLIENCPNLRLIRALDYWTQVSDPEIWQLDVYIRNNNLHVDIR
;
A
#
# COMPACT_ATOMS: atom_id res chain seq x y z
N MET A 1 -46.10 -79.73 -25.34
CA MET A 1 -47.33 -79.76 -24.52
C MET A 1 -47.41 -78.39 -23.86
N ALA A 2 -48.42 -77.54 -24.05
CA ALA A 2 -49.87 -77.76 -23.87
C ALA A 2 -50.20 -78.14 -22.42
N SER A 3 -51.15 -77.51 -21.71
CA SER A 3 -52.00 -76.32 -21.97
C SER A 3 -52.55 -75.79 -20.61
N THR A 4 -53.55 -74.90 -20.43
CA THR A 4 -54.68 -74.40 -21.25
C THR A 4 -55.34 -73.14 -20.62
N LEU A 5 -56.21 -72.46 -21.39
CA LEU A 5 -57.42 -71.71 -20.98
C LEU A 5 -57.37 -70.22 -20.50
N SER A 6 -58.37 -69.51 -21.02
CA SER A 6 -58.80 -68.10 -20.89
C SER A 6 -60.20 -68.08 -20.18
N PRO A 7 -61.08 -67.01 -20.14
CA PRO A 7 -61.07 -65.70 -20.83
C PRO A 7 -61.61 -64.43 -20.09
N GLY A 8 -61.44 -63.25 -20.71
CA GLY A 8 -62.30 -62.05 -20.56
C GLY A 8 -61.97 -61.05 -19.41
N THR A 9 -62.24 -59.73 -19.49
CA THR A 9 -62.72 -58.85 -20.60
C THR A 9 -62.35 -57.36 -20.38
N ALA A 10 -62.07 -56.64 -21.48
CA ALA A 10 -62.32 -55.20 -21.73
C ALA A 10 -61.45 -54.03 -21.16
N SER A 11 -61.07 -53.16 -22.11
CA SER A 11 -60.90 -51.67 -22.06
C SER A 11 -59.58 -50.98 -21.64
N SER A 12 -58.97 -50.32 -22.65
CA SER A 12 -58.30 -49.00 -22.69
C SER A 12 -57.12 -48.63 -21.76
N SER A 13 -55.91 -48.69 -22.36
CA SER A 13 -54.90 -47.61 -22.52
C SER A 13 -54.36 -46.82 -21.31
N SER A 14 -53.05 -46.51 -21.21
CA SER A 14 -51.90 -46.91 -22.05
C SER A 14 -50.56 -46.55 -21.39
N THR A 15 -49.63 -47.50 -21.30
CA THR A 15 -48.22 -47.31 -20.95
C THR A 15 -47.42 -48.52 -21.41
N SER A 16 -46.17 -48.34 -21.84
CA SER A 16 -45.18 -49.43 -21.89
C SER A 16 -43.75 -48.88 -21.92
N ALA A 17 -42.87 -49.59 -21.21
CA ALA A 17 -41.42 -49.46 -21.26
C ALA A 17 -40.83 -50.86 -21.08
N LEU A 18 -39.71 -51.15 -21.77
CA LEU A 18 -38.63 -52.13 -21.46
C LEU A 18 -39.03 -53.58 -21.03
N LEU A 19 -38.50 -54.69 -21.53
CA LEU A 19 -37.49 -55.07 -22.56
C LEU A 19 -37.93 -56.50 -23.10
N ALA A 20 -37.17 -57.48 -23.61
CA ALA A 20 -35.74 -57.74 -23.80
C ALA A 20 -35.50 -58.83 -24.89
N SER A 21 -34.26 -58.96 -25.39
CA SER A 21 -33.67 -60.17 -26.03
C SER A 21 -34.21 -60.57 -27.43
N ALA A 22 -33.53 -61.40 -28.26
CA ALA A 22 -32.38 -62.29 -28.01
C ALA A 22 -31.54 -62.63 -29.28
N GLN A 23 -30.47 -63.43 -29.07
CA GLN A 23 -29.82 -64.43 -29.97
C GLN A 23 -28.51 -64.10 -30.76
N PRO A 24 -27.61 -65.11 -31.01
CA PRO A 24 -26.14 -64.89 -30.97
C PRO A 24 -25.19 -65.72 -31.93
N ALA A 25 -23.87 -65.58 -31.69
CA ALA A 25 -22.79 -66.60 -31.69
C ALA A 25 -22.03 -67.06 -32.98
N SER A 26 -20.69 -67.11 -32.84
CA SER A 26 -19.68 -67.87 -33.64
C SER A 26 -18.32 -67.93 -32.86
N ALA A 27 -17.32 -68.75 -33.28
CA ALA A 27 -16.04 -68.97 -32.56
C ALA A 27 -14.92 -69.67 -33.40
N GLN A 28 -13.79 -70.08 -32.75
CA GLN A 28 -12.65 -70.94 -33.19
C GLN A 28 -11.45 -70.22 -33.89
N ALA A 29 -10.16 -70.65 -33.85
CA ALA A 29 -9.31 -71.58 -33.04
C ALA A 29 -7.83 -71.54 -33.59
N ALA A 30 -6.73 -72.11 -33.04
CA ALA A 30 -6.19 -72.40 -31.68
C ALA A 30 -4.73 -73.00 -31.76
N GLN A 31 -4.03 -73.18 -30.61
CA GLN A 31 -2.76 -73.97 -30.38
C GLN A 31 -1.39 -73.46 -30.95
N ALA A 32 -0.17 -73.88 -30.51
CA ALA A 32 0.38 -74.23 -29.16
C ALA A 32 1.92 -74.57 -29.13
N ALA A 33 2.67 -74.04 -28.11
CA ALA A 33 3.87 -74.63 -27.42
C ALA A 33 5.19 -74.95 -28.22
N PRO A 34 6.34 -75.38 -27.59
CA PRO A 34 6.72 -75.55 -26.16
C PRO A 34 8.12 -74.98 -25.72
N GLY A 35 8.46 -74.98 -24.40
CA GLY A 35 9.86 -74.80 -23.93
C GLY A 35 10.11 -74.45 -22.43
N HIS A 36 10.85 -75.29 -21.69
CA HIS A 36 11.17 -75.28 -20.23
C HIS A 36 12.03 -74.10 -19.66
N ARG A 37 11.76 -73.58 -18.43
CA ARG A 37 12.44 -73.81 -17.09
C ARG A 37 13.93 -73.35 -16.97
N VAL A 38 14.48 -72.83 -15.85
CA VAL A 38 13.99 -72.49 -14.48
C VAL A 38 14.94 -71.46 -13.81
N ASP A 39 14.44 -70.69 -12.82
CA ASP A 39 15.10 -69.84 -11.76
C ASP A 39 16.33 -68.95 -12.07
N GLY A 40 16.52 -67.76 -11.47
CA GLY A 40 15.64 -67.00 -10.56
C GLY A 40 16.40 -66.07 -9.60
N SER A 41 16.45 -64.75 -9.86
CA SER A 41 16.74 -63.67 -8.87
C SER A 41 16.83 -62.28 -9.54
N SER A 42 15.69 -61.62 -9.82
CA SER A 42 15.70 -60.26 -10.38
C SER A 42 14.43 -59.46 -10.10
N SER A 43 14.63 -58.14 -10.00
CA SER A 43 13.67 -57.04 -9.95
C SER A 43 12.48 -57.08 -10.91
N SER A 44 11.33 -56.58 -10.44
CA SER A 44 10.27 -55.91 -11.24
C SER A 44 9.53 -54.92 -10.31
N SER A 45 8.93 -53.78 -10.69
CA SER A 45 8.45 -53.20 -11.96
C SER A 45 7.13 -53.76 -12.52
N SER A 46 6.05 -53.01 -12.29
CA SER A 46 4.77 -52.97 -13.01
C SER A 46 3.82 -54.19 -12.99
N TYR A 47 2.54 -53.85 -13.27
CA TYR A 47 1.39 -54.68 -13.66
C TYR A 47 0.56 -55.48 -12.63
N SER A 48 -0.74 -55.48 -12.95
CA SER A 48 -1.85 -56.31 -12.42
C SER A 48 -2.35 -56.05 -10.99
N GLY A 49 -3.62 -56.38 -10.78
CA GLY A 49 -4.30 -56.47 -9.49
C GLY A 49 -5.28 -57.63 -9.52
N THR A 50 -6.06 -57.82 -8.43
CA THR A 50 -7.07 -58.90 -8.19
C THR A 50 -6.51 -60.34 -8.18
N THR A 51 -7.02 -61.34 -7.44
CA THR A 51 -8.01 -61.50 -6.32
C THR A 51 -7.75 -62.88 -5.68
N ALA A 52 -8.13 -63.26 -4.44
CA ALA A 52 -8.50 -62.59 -3.19
C ALA A 52 -8.66 -63.70 -2.09
N THR A 53 -9.72 -63.64 -1.26
CA THR A 53 -10.21 -64.64 -0.27
C THR A 53 -9.49 -64.72 1.09
N VAL A 54 -10.18 -64.93 2.24
CA VAL A 54 -11.61 -64.72 2.63
C VAL A 54 -11.64 -64.63 4.19
N ALA A 55 -12.43 -63.69 4.76
CA ALA A 55 -13.32 -63.87 5.93
C ALA A 55 -13.51 -62.59 6.80
N ASN A 56 -14.75 -62.06 6.81
CA ASN A 56 -15.43 -61.31 7.89
C ASN A 56 -14.83 -59.94 8.36
N ALA A 57 -15.62 -58.91 8.72
CA ALA A 57 -17.08 -58.77 8.86
C ALA A 57 -17.58 -57.32 8.57
N THR A 58 -18.88 -57.20 8.23
CA THR A 58 -19.85 -56.11 8.51
C THR A 58 -19.55 -54.63 8.21
N GLU A 59 -20.53 -53.99 7.54
CA GLU A 59 -20.95 -52.56 7.63
C GLU A 59 -20.00 -51.46 7.08
N GLU A 60 -20.46 -50.34 6.48
CA GLU A 60 -21.62 -50.11 5.58
C GLU A 60 -21.43 -48.80 4.76
N GLU A 61 -22.08 -48.70 3.59
CA GLU A 61 -22.28 -47.53 2.68
C GLU A 61 -21.07 -46.72 2.09
N GLU A 62 -21.22 -46.28 0.83
CA GLU A 62 -20.27 -45.42 0.08
C GLU A 62 -20.89 -44.03 -0.22
N GLU A 63 -20.23 -42.92 0.14
CA GLU A 63 -20.54 -41.60 -0.45
C GLU A 63 -19.73 -41.37 -1.74
N SER A 64 -20.40 -40.96 -2.82
CA SER A 64 -19.79 -40.78 -4.14
C SER A 64 -19.23 -39.36 -4.35
N ILE A 65 -17.90 -39.23 -4.29
CA ILE A 65 -17.21 -37.97 -4.56
C ILE A 65 -17.15 -37.71 -6.07
N ILE A 66 -17.79 -36.63 -6.53
CA ILE A 66 -17.69 -36.15 -7.92
C ILE A 66 -16.35 -35.42 -8.09
N THR A 67 -15.35 -36.11 -8.64
CA THR A 67 -14.08 -35.50 -9.05
C THR A 67 -14.26 -34.76 -10.38
N LEU A 68 -14.39 -33.44 -10.33
CA LEU A 68 -14.12 -32.57 -11.48
C LEU A 68 -12.59 -32.45 -11.63
N ASP A 69 -12.10 -32.80 -12.83
CA ASP A 69 -10.67 -32.81 -13.13
C ASP A 69 -10.24 -31.40 -13.58
N PHE A 70 -9.41 -30.75 -12.76
CA PHE A 70 -8.83 -29.43 -13.06
C PHE A 70 -7.43 -29.61 -13.67
N GLY A 71 -6.99 -28.65 -14.48
CA GLY A 71 -5.68 -28.70 -15.13
C GLY A 71 -4.49 -28.78 -14.14
N PRO A 72 -3.25 -28.96 -14.62
CA PRO A 72 -2.09 -29.33 -13.79
C PRO A 72 -1.57 -28.25 -12.81
N PHE A 73 -2.35 -27.21 -12.51
CA PHE A 73 -2.06 -26.16 -11.53
C PHE A 73 -3.22 -26.03 -10.51
N GLU A 74 -2.88 -25.67 -9.26
CA GLU A 74 -3.82 -25.43 -8.14
C GLU A 74 -4.64 -26.64 -7.62
N THR A 75 -3.98 -27.73 -7.22
CA THR A 75 -4.62 -28.84 -6.46
C THR A 75 -5.13 -28.47 -5.06
N VAL A 76 -4.92 -27.22 -4.64
CA VAL A 76 -5.31 -26.62 -3.34
C VAL A 76 -6.80 -26.28 -3.28
N ASN A 77 -7.37 -25.78 -4.39
CA ASN A 77 -8.72 -25.22 -4.43
C ASN A 77 -9.81 -26.31 -4.59
N ARG A 78 -10.09 -27.05 -3.52
CA ARG A 78 -11.07 -28.17 -3.51
C ARG A 78 -12.43 -27.75 -2.96
N TRP A 79 -13.49 -28.20 -3.62
CA TRP A 79 -14.85 -28.09 -3.10
C TRP A 79 -15.10 -29.12 -1.99
N LEU A 80 -15.51 -28.64 -0.82
CA LEU A 80 -15.97 -29.46 0.31
C LEU A 80 -17.48 -29.27 0.49
N LYS A 81 -18.25 -30.36 0.47
CA LYS A 81 -19.63 -30.35 0.97
C LYS A 81 -19.55 -30.26 2.50
N MET A 82 -20.16 -29.24 3.09
CA MET A 82 -20.28 -29.16 4.55
C MET A 82 -21.18 -30.29 5.09
N PRO A 83 -20.98 -30.77 6.32
CA PRO A 83 -21.85 -31.77 6.93
C PRO A 83 -23.32 -31.34 6.93
N ASP A 84 -24.23 -32.29 6.75
CA ASP A 84 -25.65 -32.03 6.91
C ASP A 84 -25.97 -31.74 8.39
N CYS A 85 -26.89 -30.81 8.65
CA CYS A 85 -27.23 -30.35 10.01
C CYS A 85 -28.60 -30.88 10.44
N ASP A 86 -28.67 -31.59 11.57
CA ASP A 86 -29.90 -32.23 12.04
C ASP A 86 -30.89 -31.26 12.72
N GLU A 87 -30.42 -30.19 13.36
CA GLU A 87 -31.28 -29.35 14.22
C GLU A 87 -32.19 -28.37 13.45
N PHE A 88 -31.62 -27.58 12.54
CA PHE A 88 -32.36 -26.52 11.84
C PHE A 88 -31.69 -26.16 10.50
N VAL A 89 -32.16 -26.74 9.38
CA VAL A 89 -31.80 -26.25 8.04
C VAL A 89 -32.91 -25.37 7.51
N GLY A 90 -32.61 -24.09 7.31
CA GLY A 90 -33.57 -23.12 6.78
C GLY A 90 -34.07 -23.45 5.37
N ALA A 91 -35.25 -22.94 5.01
CA ALA A 91 -35.91 -23.30 3.76
C ALA A 91 -35.01 -23.14 2.51
N ARG A 92 -34.97 -24.18 1.66
CA ARG A 92 -34.31 -24.17 0.34
C ARG A 92 -34.79 -22.95 -0.46
N ARG A 93 -33.85 -22.15 -0.97
CA ARG A 93 -34.14 -20.81 -1.50
C ARG A 93 -33.26 -20.41 -2.67
N SER A 94 -33.80 -19.60 -3.58
CA SER A 94 -33.08 -18.95 -4.69
C SER A 94 -33.11 -17.43 -4.54
N LYS A 95 -32.21 -16.72 -5.24
CA LYS A 95 -32.22 -15.23 -5.37
C LYS A 95 -32.19 -14.49 -4.02
N HIS A 96 -31.63 -15.14 -3.00
CA HIS A 96 -31.32 -14.62 -1.67
C HIS A 96 -30.00 -13.85 -1.69
N THR A 97 -29.64 -13.18 -0.59
CA THR A 97 -28.28 -12.65 -0.39
C THR A 97 -27.55 -13.37 0.73
N VAL A 98 -26.23 -13.37 0.66
CA VAL A 98 -25.32 -13.92 1.66
C VAL A 98 -24.23 -12.89 1.93
N VAL A 99 -23.89 -12.65 3.21
CA VAL A 99 -22.75 -11.83 3.63
C VAL A 99 -22.03 -12.51 4.79
N SER A 100 -20.72 -12.34 4.92
CA SER A 100 -19.94 -12.75 6.09
C SER A 100 -19.68 -11.55 7.01
N HIS A 101 -19.64 -11.80 8.32
CA HIS A 101 -19.14 -10.85 9.32
C HIS A 101 -18.56 -11.63 10.51
N ASN A 102 -17.26 -11.47 10.75
CA ASN A 102 -16.47 -12.32 11.65
C ASN A 102 -16.66 -13.82 11.27
N ASP A 103 -16.78 -14.72 12.26
CA ASP A 103 -16.96 -16.16 12.07
C ASP A 103 -18.37 -16.59 11.59
N PHE A 104 -19.23 -15.64 11.20
CA PHE A 104 -20.64 -15.89 10.89
C PHE A 104 -21.01 -15.54 9.45
N VAL A 105 -21.80 -16.41 8.83
CA VAL A 105 -22.39 -16.20 7.49
C VAL A 105 -23.89 -15.91 7.64
N TYR A 106 -24.32 -14.73 7.22
CA TYR A 106 -25.70 -14.26 7.30
C TYR A 106 -26.40 -14.44 5.95
N VAL A 107 -27.58 -15.07 5.96
CA VAL A 107 -28.40 -15.28 4.76
C VAL A 107 -29.75 -14.58 4.91
N PHE A 108 -30.10 -13.70 3.97
CA PHE A 108 -31.36 -12.94 4.01
C PHE A 108 -32.25 -13.19 2.78
N GLY A 109 -33.54 -13.39 3.06
CA GLY A 109 -34.61 -13.39 2.07
C GLY A 109 -34.47 -14.44 0.95
N GLY A 110 -34.82 -14.03 -0.27
CA GLY A 110 -34.96 -14.91 -1.45
C GLY A 110 -36.38 -15.45 -1.62
N ASP A 111 -36.53 -16.48 -2.44
CA ASP A 111 -37.78 -17.24 -2.59
C ASP A 111 -37.57 -18.75 -2.53
N ASN A 112 -38.59 -19.47 -2.05
CA ASN A 112 -38.62 -20.94 -1.93
C ASN A 112 -39.50 -21.62 -3.01
N GLY A 113 -39.79 -20.93 -4.12
CA GLY A 113 -40.74 -21.37 -5.15
C GLY A 113 -42.23 -21.29 -4.78
N ARG A 114 -42.59 -20.93 -3.54
CA ARG A 114 -43.98 -20.71 -3.08
C ARG A 114 -44.21 -19.31 -2.52
N SER A 115 -43.20 -18.70 -1.92
CA SER A 115 -43.27 -17.38 -1.31
C SER A 115 -41.89 -16.71 -1.31
N MET A 116 -41.89 -15.37 -1.29
CA MET A 116 -40.71 -14.59 -0.91
C MET A 116 -40.46 -14.72 0.60
N LEU A 117 -39.23 -14.47 1.04
CA LEU A 117 -38.80 -14.61 2.43
C LEU A 117 -38.23 -13.29 2.99
N ASN A 118 -38.30 -13.13 4.32
CA ASN A 118 -37.60 -12.09 5.10
C ASN A 118 -37.07 -12.63 6.44
N ASP A 119 -36.81 -13.92 6.52
CA ASP A 119 -35.98 -14.48 7.58
C ASP A 119 -34.51 -14.09 7.37
N LEU A 120 -33.81 -13.89 8.48
CA LEU A 120 -32.37 -13.75 8.55
C LEU A 120 -31.85 -15.01 9.24
N LEU A 121 -31.09 -15.82 8.52
CA LEU A 121 -30.40 -16.99 9.04
C LEU A 121 -28.94 -16.63 9.34
N ILE A 122 -28.34 -17.36 10.26
CA ILE A 122 -26.91 -17.31 10.57
C ILE A 122 -26.38 -18.74 10.46
N PHE A 123 -25.23 -18.91 9.83
CA PHE A 123 -24.41 -20.10 9.93
C PHE A 123 -23.14 -19.75 10.71
N ASP A 124 -22.88 -20.49 11.78
CA ASP A 124 -21.63 -20.41 12.54
C ASP A 124 -20.58 -21.28 11.82
N VAL A 125 -19.45 -20.69 11.41
CA VAL A 125 -18.42 -21.41 10.65
C VAL A 125 -17.57 -22.33 11.54
N LYS A 126 -17.48 -22.05 12.85
CA LYS A 126 -16.71 -22.84 13.83
C LYS A 126 -17.52 -24.05 14.30
N GLU A 127 -18.75 -23.80 14.78
CA GLU A 127 -19.68 -24.83 15.21
C GLU A 127 -20.35 -25.56 14.04
N LYS A 128 -20.15 -25.06 12.81
CA LYS A 128 -20.71 -25.60 11.55
C LYS A 128 -22.23 -25.76 11.60
N SER A 129 -22.92 -24.90 12.35
CA SER A 129 -24.34 -25.02 12.70
C SER A 129 -25.19 -23.86 12.15
N TRP A 130 -26.44 -24.17 11.81
CA TRP A 130 -27.42 -23.20 11.31
C TRP A 130 -28.35 -22.73 12.41
N GLN A 131 -28.58 -21.42 12.48
CA GLN A 131 -29.41 -20.74 13.47
C GLN A 131 -30.29 -19.67 12.80
N ARG A 132 -31.33 -19.21 13.50
CA ARG A 132 -32.15 -18.06 13.06
C ARG A 132 -31.79 -16.82 13.86
N ALA A 133 -31.43 -15.73 13.19
CA ALA A 133 -31.03 -14.50 13.84
C ALA A 133 -32.14 -13.94 14.75
N LEU A 134 -31.78 -13.66 16.00
CA LEU A 134 -32.55 -12.74 16.84
C LEU A 134 -32.63 -11.39 16.13
N SER A 135 -33.82 -10.80 16.09
CA SER A 135 -34.03 -9.57 15.31
C SER A 135 -35.23 -8.76 15.82
N THR A 136 -34.92 -7.56 16.29
CA THR A 136 -35.83 -6.55 16.84
C THR A 136 -36.08 -5.41 15.83
N GLY A 137 -37.08 -4.58 16.10
CA GLY A 137 -37.51 -3.50 15.20
C GLY A 137 -38.32 -4.01 13.99
N ASN A 138 -38.63 -3.09 13.08
CA ASN A 138 -39.35 -3.42 11.85
C ASN A 138 -38.38 -4.08 10.86
N ARG A 139 -38.64 -5.32 10.45
CA ARG A 139 -37.85 -6.01 9.43
C ARG A 139 -38.22 -5.54 8.01
N PRO A 140 -37.34 -5.69 7.01
CA PRO A 140 -37.71 -5.47 5.61
C PRO A 140 -38.84 -6.41 5.19
N ALA A 141 -39.69 -5.94 4.27
CA ALA A 141 -40.70 -6.79 3.63
C ALA A 141 -40.05 -7.96 2.84
N PRO A 142 -40.72 -9.14 2.73
CA PRO A 142 -40.26 -10.29 1.96
C PRO A 142 -39.79 -9.93 0.56
N ARG A 143 -38.56 -10.36 0.21
CA ARG A 143 -37.87 -9.89 -1.01
C ARG A 143 -36.83 -10.83 -1.60
N TYR A 144 -36.68 -10.76 -2.92
CA TYR A 144 -35.70 -11.49 -3.72
C TYR A 144 -35.10 -10.59 -4.82
N HIS A 145 -33.94 -10.97 -5.37
CA HIS A 145 -33.12 -10.10 -6.24
C HIS A 145 -32.81 -8.71 -5.62
N HIS A 146 -32.80 -8.67 -4.28
CA HIS A 146 -32.25 -7.58 -3.50
C HIS A 146 -30.74 -7.76 -3.37
N SER A 147 -30.07 -6.75 -2.84
CA SER A 147 -28.61 -6.72 -2.72
C SER A 147 -28.21 -6.52 -1.26
N ALA A 148 -27.08 -7.07 -0.82
CA ALA A 148 -26.61 -6.90 0.55
C ALA A 148 -25.08 -6.74 0.64
N VAL A 149 -24.63 -5.97 1.63
CA VAL A 149 -23.22 -5.71 1.95
C VAL A 149 -23.03 -5.62 3.46
N VAL A 150 -21.78 -5.60 3.93
CA VAL A 150 -21.40 -5.25 5.31
C VAL A 150 -20.54 -3.99 5.29
N HIS A 151 -20.74 -3.12 6.28
CA HIS A 151 -19.87 -1.98 6.58
C HIS A 151 -19.79 -1.85 8.11
N ASP A 152 -18.57 -1.76 8.64
CA ASP A 152 -18.22 -1.79 10.07
C ASP A 152 -18.97 -2.86 10.89
N THR A 153 -20.06 -2.47 11.54
CA THR A 153 -20.82 -3.27 12.52
C THR A 153 -22.27 -3.51 12.10
N ALA A 154 -22.58 -3.30 10.81
CA ALA A 154 -23.92 -3.52 10.26
C ALA A 154 -23.91 -4.18 8.88
N MET A 155 -24.94 -4.99 8.63
CA MET A 155 -25.35 -5.46 7.32
C MET A 155 -26.31 -4.42 6.71
N TYR A 156 -26.12 -4.08 5.43
CA TYR A 156 -27.04 -3.22 4.69
C TYR A 156 -27.73 -4.01 3.59
N VAL A 157 -29.06 -3.86 3.47
CA VAL A 157 -29.89 -4.50 2.46
C VAL A 157 -30.55 -3.43 1.59
N PHE A 158 -30.41 -3.54 0.27
CA PHE A 158 -30.87 -2.54 -0.70
C PHE A 158 -31.79 -3.14 -1.76
N GLY A 159 -32.93 -2.48 -1.99
CA GLY A 159 -33.82 -2.70 -3.14
C GLY A 159 -34.38 -4.11 -3.30
N GLY A 160 -34.58 -4.54 -4.56
CA GLY A 160 -35.16 -5.83 -4.94
C GLY A 160 -36.68 -5.81 -5.13
N TYR A 161 -37.25 -6.99 -5.41
CA TYR A 161 -38.69 -7.18 -5.55
C TYR A 161 -39.37 -7.41 -4.21
N THR A 162 -40.58 -6.88 -4.06
CA THR A 162 -41.52 -7.19 -2.97
C THR A 162 -42.91 -7.46 -3.55
N GLY A 163 -43.69 -8.36 -2.95
CA GLY A 163 -45.06 -8.65 -3.41
C GLY A 163 -45.44 -10.12 -3.26
N ASP A 164 -46.30 -10.59 -4.17
CA ASP A 164 -46.64 -12.01 -4.35
C ASP A 164 -45.86 -12.57 -5.56
N ILE A 165 -45.27 -13.75 -5.41
CA ILE A 165 -44.48 -14.42 -6.46
C ILE A 165 -45.36 -15.03 -7.56
N HIS A 166 -46.64 -15.29 -7.27
CA HIS A 166 -47.59 -15.83 -8.24
C HIS A 166 -48.36 -14.75 -9.01
N SER A 167 -48.16 -13.47 -8.69
CA SER A 167 -48.91 -12.34 -9.27
C SER A 167 -47.98 -11.24 -9.78
N ASN A 168 -47.63 -11.31 -11.08
CA ASN A 168 -46.80 -10.30 -11.75
C ASN A 168 -47.37 -8.86 -11.66
N SER A 169 -48.69 -8.70 -11.49
CA SER A 169 -49.34 -7.40 -11.26
C SER A 169 -49.05 -6.79 -9.87
N ASN A 170 -48.64 -7.61 -8.91
CA ASN A 170 -48.37 -7.19 -7.52
C ASN A 170 -46.87 -7.08 -7.19
N LEU A 171 -45.98 -7.31 -8.17
CA LEU A 171 -44.53 -7.16 -8.00
C LEU A 171 -44.11 -5.69 -7.98
N SER A 172 -43.62 -5.24 -6.84
CA SER A 172 -43.13 -3.87 -6.62
C SER A 172 -41.61 -3.86 -6.45
N ASN A 173 -40.91 -3.26 -7.41
CA ASN A 173 -39.49 -2.91 -7.31
C ASN A 173 -39.27 -1.85 -6.23
N ARG A 174 -38.26 -2.04 -5.38
CA ARG A 174 -37.86 -1.07 -4.35
C ARG A 174 -36.51 -0.43 -4.66
N ASN A 175 -36.25 0.68 -3.98
CA ASN A 175 -34.93 1.32 -3.81
C ASN A 175 -34.78 1.79 -2.34
N ASP A 176 -35.40 1.04 -1.41
CA ASP A 176 -35.26 1.24 0.02
C ASP A 176 -33.93 0.68 0.52
N LEU A 177 -33.38 1.32 1.56
CA LEU A 177 -32.15 0.91 2.23
C LEU A 177 -32.47 0.56 3.68
N TRP A 178 -32.04 -0.62 4.10
CA TRP A 178 -32.23 -1.16 5.43
C TRP A 178 -30.88 -1.47 6.07
N GLU A 179 -30.76 -1.20 7.35
CA GLU A 179 -29.59 -1.48 8.18
C GLU A 179 -29.98 -2.54 9.23
N TYR A 180 -29.19 -3.61 9.34
CA TYR A 180 -29.24 -4.56 10.44
C TYR A 180 -27.96 -4.45 11.26
N LYS A 181 -28.08 -3.96 12.49
CA LYS A 181 -26.93 -3.75 13.39
C LYS A 181 -26.61 -5.04 14.11
N PHE A 182 -25.40 -5.58 13.90
CA PHE A 182 -25.02 -6.87 14.49
C PHE A 182 -25.02 -6.82 16.03
N LYS A 183 -24.44 -5.76 16.63
CA LYS A 183 -24.34 -5.61 18.10
C LYS A 183 -25.69 -5.47 18.81
N SER A 184 -26.66 -4.76 18.23
CA SER A 184 -27.98 -4.52 18.85
C SER A 184 -29.10 -5.38 18.28
N MET A 185 -28.81 -6.28 17.34
CA MET A 185 -29.75 -7.21 16.71
C MET A 185 -31.04 -6.50 16.23
N GLN A 186 -30.89 -5.33 15.60
CA GLN A 186 -32.00 -4.43 15.28
C GLN A 186 -32.00 -4.03 13.80
N TRP A 187 -33.18 -4.07 13.19
CA TRP A 187 -33.44 -3.52 11.85
C TRP A 187 -33.88 -2.04 11.90
N VAL A 188 -33.34 -1.24 10.98
CA VAL A 188 -33.62 0.19 10.82
C VAL A 188 -33.84 0.52 9.34
N GLU A 189 -34.94 1.22 9.02
CA GLU A 189 -35.23 1.72 7.67
C GLU A 189 -34.61 3.12 7.47
N TRP A 190 -33.72 3.27 6.48
CA TRP A 190 -33.05 4.55 6.21
C TRP A 190 -33.92 5.44 5.31
N ARG A 191 -34.91 6.10 5.93
CA ARG A 191 -35.82 7.05 5.26
C ARG A 191 -35.12 8.35 4.89
N LEU A 192 -34.62 8.42 3.66
CA LEU A 192 -33.95 9.59 3.10
C LEU A 192 -34.96 10.73 2.82
N HIS A 193 -34.99 11.73 3.69
CA HIS A 193 -35.94 12.85 3.58
C HIS A 193 -35.46 13.90 2.57
N GLY A 194 -36.31 14.22 1.58
CA GLY A 194 -36.23 15.48 0.82
C GLY A 194 -35.76 15.39 -0.65
N GLY A 195 -36.73 15.20 -1.54
CA GLY A 195 -36.67 15.59 -2.96
C GLY A 195 -35.88 14.69 -3.92
N PRO A 196 -35.96 14.96 -5.23
CA PRO A 196 -35.27 14.20 -6.28
C PRO A 196 -33.77 14.51 -6.34
N ARG A 197 -33.04 14.09 -5.31
CA ARG A 197 -31.59 13.89 -5.36
C ARG A 197 -31.29 12.67 -6.26
N PRO A 198 -30.08 12.52 -6.81
CA PRO A 198 -29.77 11.40 -7.71
C PRO A 198 -29.52 10.10 -6.94
N SER A 199 -30.59 9.51 -6.39
CA SER A 199 -30.64 8.13 -5.88
C SER A 199 -30.86 7.13 -7.03
N PRO A 200 -30.53 5.83 -6.84
CA PRO A 200 -30.83 4.81 -7.84
C PRO A 200 -32.34 4.66 -8.10
N PRO A 201 -32.76 4.31 -9.34
CA PRO A 201 -34.14 3.98 -9.65
C PRO A 201 -34.60 2.70 -8.93
N THR A 202 -35.92 2.49 -8.83
CA THR A 202 -36.52 1.27 -8.29
C THR A 202 -36.19 0.07 -9.17
N CYS A 203 -35.48 -0.92 -8.64
CA CYS A 203 -34.69 -1.86 -9.43
C CYS A 203 -34.44 -3.18 -8.68
N CYS A 204 -34.09 -4.22 -9.43
CA CYS A 204 -33.58 -5.49 -8.92
C CYS A 204 -32.26 -5.87 -9.62
N ASN A 205 -31.52 -6.83 -9.07
CA ASN A 205 -30.23 -7.29 -9.62
C ASN A 205 -29.21 -6.16 -9.84
N PHE A 206 -29.17 -5.18 -8.92
CA PHE A 206 -27.99 -4.34 -8.73
C PHE A 206 -26.92 -5.18 -8.03
N PRO A 207 -25.77 -5.50 -8.64
CA PRO A 207 -24.61 -5.85 -7.83
C PRO A 207 -24.14 -4.59 -7.09
N VAL A 208 -23.63 -4.84 -5.89
CA VAL A 208 -23.26 -3.83 -4.91
C VAL A 208 -21.89 -4.19 -4.34
N ALA A 209 -21.08 -3.17 -4.06
CA ALA A 209 -19.77 -3.35 -3.45
C ALA A 209 -19.51 -2.20 -2.48
N VAL A 210 -18.87 -2.51 -1.35
CA VAL A 210 -18.38 -1.50 -0.40
C VAL A 210 -16.90 -1.28 -0.66
N ALA A 211 -16.48 -0.02 -0.74
CA ALA A 211 -15.07 0.36 -0.85
C ALA A 211 -14.88 1.73 -0.20
N ARG A 212 -13.97 1.84 0.77
CA ARG A 212 -13.90 2.98 1.70
C ARG A 212 -15.28 3.19 2.36
N ASP A 213 -15.58 4.41 2.78
CA ASP A 213 -16.80 4.81 3.50
C ASP A 213 -18.05 4.88 2.59
N SER A 214 -18.14 4.03 1.56
CA SER A 214 -19.21 4.09 0.54
C SER A 214 -19.62 2.74 -0.05
N MET A 215 -20.94 2.58 -0.21
CA MET A 215 -21.55 1.50 -1.00
C MET A 215 -21.80 1.99 -2.43
N PHE A 216 -21.26 1.26 -3.40
CA PHE A 216 -21.42 1.51 -4.82
C PHE A 216 -22.48 0.59 -5.44
N VAL A 217 -23.23 1.13 -6.40
CA VAL A 217 -24.37 0.49 -7.04
C VAL A 217 -24.29 0.73 -8.55
N PHE A 218 -24.12 -0.33 -9.35
CA PHE A 218 -23.90 -0.22 -10.80
C PHE A 218 -24.80 -1.13 -11.63
N SER A 219 -25.71 -0.54 -12.41
CA SER A 219 -26.58 -1.19 -13.41
C SER A 219 -27.48 -2.32 -12.88
N GLY A 220 -28.66 -2.50 -13.48
CA GLY A 220 -29.62 -3.52 -13.04
C GLY A 220 -30.93 -3.46 -13.80
N GLN A 221 -31.86 -4.35 -13.44
CA GLN A 221 -33.13 -4.50 -14.12
C GLN A 221 -34.22 -3.64 -13.44
N SER A 222 -34.42 -2.43 -13.97
CA SER A 222 -35.47 -1.49 -13.53
C SER A 222 -36.54 -1.35 -14.60
N GLY A 223 -37.72 -1.91 -14.33
CA GLY A 223 -38.97 -1.83 -15.12
C GLY A 223 -38.85 -1.29 -16.55
N ALA A 224 -39.17 0.00 -16.72
CA ALA A 224 -39.10 0.71 -18.00
C ALA A 224 -37.86 1.60 -18.19
N LYS A 225 -36.89 1.57 -17.26
CA LYS A 225 -35.70 2.44 -17.24
C LYS A 225 -34.45 1.74 -16.66
N ILE A 226 -33.87 0.83 -17.45
CA ILE A 226 -32.53 0.28 -17.18
C ILE A 226 -31.47 1.38 -17.41
N THR A 227 -30.50 1.52 -16.48
CA THR A 227 -29.47 2.57 -16.53
C THR A 227 -28.07 2.02 -16.24
N ASN A 228 -27.06 2.35 -17.05
CA ASN A 228 -25.64 2.09 -16.79
C ASN A 228 -24.97 3.18 -15.92
N SER A 229 -25.73 3.85 -15.05
CA SER A 229 -25.18 4.85 -14.13
C SER A 229 -24.63 4.18 -12.87
N LEU A 230 -23.43 4.59 -12.47
CA LEU A 230 -22.83 4.27 -11.17
C LEU A 230 -23.36 5.26 -10.12
N PHE A 231 -23.87 4.75 -9.01
CA PHE A 231 -24.28 5.53 -7.85
C PHE A 231 -23.42 5.14 -6.64
N GLN A 232 -23.18 6.08 -5.74
CA GLN A 232 -22.53 5.85 -4.46
C GLN A 232 -23.42 6.33 -3.32
N PHE A 233 -23.40 5.60 -2.21
CA PHE A 233 -23.99 5.97 -0.94
C PHE A 233 -22.89 6.10 0.10
N HIS A 234 -22.63 7.33 0.55
CA HIS A 234 -21.61 7.61 1.55
C HIS A 234 -22.19 7.39 2.96
N PHE A 235 -21.63 6.44 3.70
CA PHE A 235 -22.20 5.99 4.97
C PHE A 235 -22.18 7.07 6.07
N PRO A 236 -21.10 7.84 6.28
CA PRO A 236 -21.05 8.87 7.33
C PRO A 236 -22.08 10.00 7.13
N SER A 237 -22.14 10.58 5.91
CA SER A 237 -23.06 11.69 5.61
C SER A 237 -24.48 11.24 5.25
N LYS A 238 -24.69 9.93 5.04
CA LYS A 238 -25.98 9.30 4.70
C LYS A 238 -26.58 9.83 3.38
N THR A 239 -25.74 10.20 2.43
CA THR A 239 -26.16 10.81 1.15
C THR A 239 -25.87 9.94 -0.05
N TRP A 240 -26.88 9.77 -0.92
CA TRP A 240 -26.69 9.30 -2.29
C TRP A 240 -26.10 10.40 -3.17
N SER A 241 -25.19 10.00 -4.06
CA SER A 241 -24.79 10.77 -5.23
C SER A 241 -24.62 9.84 -6.44
N ARG A 242 -24.90 10.35 -7.63
CA ARG A 242 -24.55 9.69 -8.89
C ARG A 242 -23.12 10.09 -9.26
N ILE A 243 -22.29 9.12 -9.63
CA ILE A 243 -20.98 9.40 -10.23
C ILE A 243 -21.23 10.03 -11.60
N SER A 244 -20.62 11.20 -11.84
CA SER A 244 -20.79 11.95 -13.08
C SER A 244 -20.20 11.20 -14.27
N THR A 245 -20.80 11.36 -15.45
CA THR A 245 -20.25 10.88 -16.74
C THR A 245 -19.17 11.80 -17.32
N GLU A 246 -18.75 12.84 -16.58
CA GLU A 246 -17.61 13.70 -16.91
C GLU A 246 -16.27 12.94 -17.00
N HIS A 247 -16.18 11.73 -16.45
CA HIS A 247 -15.03 10.84 -16.63
C HIS A 247 -14.71 10.51 -18.10
N ILE A 248 -15.68 10.65 -19.01
CA ILE A 248 -15.45 10.53 -20.46
C ILE A 248 -14.33 11.48 -20.94
N LEU A 249 -14.14 12.63 -20.29
CA LEU A 249 -13.06 13.58 -20.61
C LEU A 249 -11.71 13.25 -19.96
N ARG A 250 -11.54 12.05 -19.37
CA ARG A 250 -10.39 11.69 -18.51
C ARG A 250 -9.72 10.35 -18.86
N ASP A 251 -9.62 10.05 -20.16
CA ASP A 251 -9.09 8.78 -20.70
C ASP A 251 -9.79 7.52 -20.15
N THR A 252 -11.06 7.33 -20.52
CA THR A 252 -11.83 6.14 -20.12
C THR A 252 -12.59 5.52 -21.30
N PRO A 253 -12.63 4.18 -21.43
CA PRO A 253 -13.75 3.55 -22.13
C PRO A 253 -15.07 3.98 -21.48
N LEU A 254 -16.15 3.96 -22.27
CA LEU A 254 -17.49 4.25 -21.75
C LEU A 254 -17.85 3.34 -20.56
N PRO A 255 -18.66 3.83 -19.60
CA PRO A 255 -19.18 2.99 -18.52
C PRO A 255 -19.88 1.75 -19.09
N PRO A 256 -19.63 0.55 -18.56
CA PRO A 256 -19.98 -0.72 -19.20
C PRO A 256 -21.42 -0.75 -19.72
N ASN A 257 -21.61 -1.32 -20.92
CA ASN A 257 -22.93 -1.42 -21.53
C ASN A 257 -23.95 -1.98 -20.55
N ARG A 258 -25.13 -1.35 -20.54
CA ARG A 258 -26.26 -1.60 -19.63
C ARG A 258 -26.50 -3.10 -19.47
N ARG A 259 -26.36 -3.59 -18.24
CA ARG A 259 -26.35 -5.02 -17.93
C ARG A 259 -27.11 -5.36 -16.66
N TYR A 260 -27.58 -6.60 -16.59
CA TYR A 260 -28.19 -7.20 -15.40
C TYR A 260 -27.65 -8.63 -15.23
N GLY A 261 -27.68 -9.14 -13.99
CA GLY A 261 -27.12 -10.46 -13.67
C GLY A 261 -25.59 -10.54 -13.76
N HIS A 262 -24.92 -9.40 -13.89
CA HIS A 262 -23.48 -9.23 -13.72
C HIS A 262 -23.11 -9.19 -12.23
N THR A 263 -21.84 -9.41 -11.93
CA THR A 263 -21.29 -9.17 -10.58
C THR A 263 -20.49 -7.87 -10.54
N MET A 264 -20.37 -7.30 -9.35
CA MET A 264 -19.45 -6.22 -9.02
C MET A 264 -18.80 -6.54 -7.68
N VAL A 265 -17.47 -6.42 -7.60
CA VAL A 265 -16.69 -6.66 -6.37
C VAL A 265 -15.71 -5.51 -6.17
N ALA A 266 -15.36 -5.20 -4.92
CA ALA A 266 -14.30 -4.23 -4.60
C ALA A 266 -12.99 -4.96 -4.32
N PHE A 267 -11.88 -4.40 -4.81
CA PHE A 267 -10.52 -4.79 -4.41
C PHE A 267 -9.60 -3.58 -4.50
N ASP A 268 -8.81 -3.35 -3.44
CA ASP A 268 -7.94 -2.17 -3.29
C ASP A 268 -8.70 -0.86 -3.63
N ARG A 269 -8.26 -0.10 -4.64
CA ARG A 269 -8.82 1.21 -5.00
C ARG A 269 -9.81 1.10 -6.17
N ARG A 270 -10.33 -0.10 -6.46
CA ARG A 270 -11.12 -0.39 -7.67
C ARG A 270 -12.38 -1.22 -7.44
N LEU A 271 -13.37 -1.02 -8.31
CA LEU A 271 -14.56 -1.85 -8.43
C LEU A 271 -14.46 -2.65 -9.74
N PHE A 272 -14.46 -3.97 -9.66
CA PHE A 272 -14.40 -4.88 -10.80
C PHE A 272 -15.79 -5.36 -11.17
N VAL A 273 -16.18 -5.24 -12.45
CA VAL A 273 -17.47 -5.65 -13.01
C VAL A 273 -17.26 -6.72 -14.07
N PHE A 274 -17.95 -7.86 -13.94
CA PHE A 274 -17.83 -8.99 -14.85
C PHE A 274 -19.18 -9.57 -15.30
N GLY A 275 -19.27 -9.93 -16.58
CA GLY A 275 -20.38 -10.70 -17.15
C GLY A 275 -21.71 -9.96 -17.19
N GLY A 276 -22.80 -10.71 -17.01
CA GLY A 276 -24.19 -10.28 -17.15
C GLY A 276 -24.74 -10.41 -18.57
N TRP A 277 -25.94 -9.89 -18.80
CA TRP A 277 -26.56 -9.78 -20.12
C TRP A 277 -26.59 -8.31 -20.57
N ALA A 278 -25.92 -7.98 -21.68
CA ALA A 278 -25.78 -6.62 -22.20
C ALA A 278 -26.15 -6.56 -23.68
N ASP A 279 -27.12 -5.70 -24.04
CA ASP A 279 -27.49 -5.41 -25.44
C ASP A 279 -27.70 -6.66 -26.35
N ASN A 280 -28.32 -7.69 -25.78
CA ASN A 280 -28.61 -9.01 -26.39
C ASN A 280 -27.39 -9.92 -26.63
N VAL A 281 -26.29 -9.68 -25.89
CA VAL A 281 -25.09 -10.51 -25.87
C VAL A 281 -24.74 -10.86 -24.41
N LEU A 282 -24.05 -11.98 -24.22
CA LEU A 282 -23.35 -12.32 -22.98
C LEU A 282 -21.89 -11.81 -23.03
N PRO A 283 -21.58 -10.60 -22.52
CA PRO A 283 -20.20 -10.16 -22.38
C PRO A 283 -19.37 -11.11 -21.51
N ASN A 284 -18.12 -11.35 -21.91
CA ASN A 284 -17.05 -11.91 -21.10
C ASN A 284 -16.00 -10.85 -20.71
N ASP A 285 -16.37 -9.57 -20.76
CA ASP A 285 -15.48 -8.46 -20.42
C ASP A 285 -15.35 -8.29 -18.89
N LEU A 286 -14.13 -7.97 -18.46
CA LEU A 286 -13.82 -7.54 -17.09
C LEU A 286 -13.49 -6.06 -17.11
N HIS A 287 -14.37 -5.24 -16.53
CA HIS A 287 -14.17 -3.79 -16.40
C HIS A 287 -13.72 -3.45 -14.99
N ALA A 288 -12.87 -2.44 -14.84
CA ALA A 288 -12.46 -1.90 -13.54
C ALA A 288 -12.72 -0.39 -13.48
N PHE A 289 -13.45 0.05 -12.45
CA PHE A 289 -13.64 1.46 -12.12
C PHE A 289 -12.68 1.87 -11.00
N ASP A 290 -11.81 2.84 -11.27
CA ASP A 290 -10.85 3.40 -10.32
C ASP A 290 -11.48 4.51 -9.48
N LEU A 291 -11.43 4.37 -8.15
CA LEU A 291 -12.17 5.20 -7.20
C LEU A 291 -11.58 6.62 -7.06
N ASP A 292 -10.30 6.82 -7.38
CA ASP A 292 -9.63 8.10 -7.18
C ASP A 292 -9.76 9.03 -8.39
N SER A 293 -9.44 8.53 -9.59
CA SER A 293 -9.65 9.28 -10.84
C SER A 293 -11.12 9.28 -11.28
N GLN A 294 -11.94 8.38 -10.72
CA GLN A 294 -13.34 8.13 -11.06
C GLN A 294 -13.52 7.64 -12.50
N THR A 295 -12.63 6.74 -12.93
CA THR A 295 -12.42 6.33 -14.32
C THR A 295 -12.68 4.85 -14.55
N TRP A 296 -13.43 4.50 -15.60
CA TRP A 296 -13.51 3.12 -16.09
C TRP A 296 -12.24 2.72 -16.85
N SER A 297 -12.01 1.41 -16.95
CA SER A 297 -10.94 0.78 -17.72
C SER A 297 -11.35 -0.66 -18.08
N LEU A 298 -10.92 -1.16 -19.24
CA LEU A 298 -11.06 -2.57 -19.60
C LEU A 298 -9.81 -3.32 -19.13
N VAL A 299 -9.99 -4.41 -18.37
CA VAL A 299 -8.87 -5.21 -17.86
C VAL A 299 -8.43 -6.20 -18.93
N SER A 300 -7.26 -5.97 -19.53
CA SER A 300 -6.64 -6.93 -20.44
C SER A 300 -6.06 -8.11 -19.64
N PRO A 301 -6.44 -9.37 -19.92
CA PRO A 301 -5.82 -10.55 -19.33
C PRO A 301 -4.40 -10.78 -19.90
N SER A 302 -3.59 -11.61 -19.23
CA SER A 302 -2.30 -12.05 -19.78
C SER A 302 -2.52 -12.94 -21.02
N PRO A 303 -1.61 -12.97 -22.00
CA PRO A 303 -1.73 -13.84 -23.18
C PRO A 303 -1.96 -15.32 -22.84
N ASP A 304 -1.41 -15.79 -21.72
CA ASP A 304 -1.47 -17.19 -21.27
C ASP A 304 -2.71 -17.49 -20.40
N SER A 305 -3.60 -16.51 -20.17
CA SER A 305 -4.77 -16.66 -19.28
C SER A 305 -6.00 -17.25 -19.99
N GLN A 306 -6.65 -18.22 -19.35
CA GLN A 306 -7.95 -18.72 -19.78
C GLN A 306 -9.07 -17.75 -19.38
N ILE A 307 -9.80 -17.22 -20.36
CA ILE A 307 -10.89 -16.27 -20.13
C ILE A 307 -12.22 -17.05 -20.00
N PRO A 308 -13.01 -16.86 -18.92
CA PRO A 308 -14.34 -17.45 -18.82
C PRO A 308 -15.28 -17.04 -19.96
N THR A 309 -16.15 -17.95 -20.37
CA THR A 309 -17.28 -17.63 -21.28
C THR A 309 -18.24 -16.62 -20.64
N GLY A 310 -18.86 -15.77 -21.46
CA GLY A 310 -19.82 -14.76 -21.00
C GLY A 310 -21.02 -15.42 -20.35
N ARG A 311 -21.45 -14.90 -19.21
CA ARG A 311 -22.42 -15.56 -18.30
C ARG A 311 -23.16 -14.55 -17.43
N LEU A 312 -24.39 -14.88 -17.04
CA LEU A 312 -25.18 -14.12 -16.07
C LEU A 312 -25.62 -14.97 -14.86
N PHE A 313 -25.96 -14.31 -13.75
CA PHE A 313 -26.34 -14.93 -12.47
C PHE A 313 -25.27 -15.88 -11.89
N HIS A 314 -23.99 -15.67 -12.24
CA HIS A 314 -22.85 -16.27 -11.56
C HIS A 314 -22.64 -15.64 -10.18
N ALA A 315 -21.99 -16.38 -9.28
CA ALA A 315 -21.46 -15.82 -8.04
C ALA A 315 -20.06 -15.22 -8.30
N ALA A 316 -19.68 -14.20 -7.53
CA ALA A 316 -18.30 -13.74 -7.47
C ALA A 316 -17.94 -13.24 -6.07
N ALA A 317 -16.70 -13.45 -5.65
CA ALA A 317 -16.14 -12.97 -4.39
C ALA A 317 -14.66 -12.63 -4.57
N VAL A 318 -14.13 -11.73 -3.73
CA VAL A 318 -12.70 -11.47 -3.64
C VAL A 318 -12.18 -12.16 -2.39
N VAL A 319 -11.12 -12.95 -2.54
CA VAL A 319 -10.39 -13.58 -1.44
C VAL A 319 -8.93 -13.16 -1.59
N LYS A 320 -8.42 -12.44 -0.59
CA LYS A 320 -7.10 -11.79 -0.62
C LYS A 320 -6.92 -10.91 -1.86
N ASP A 321 -6.14 -11.38 -2.83
CA ASP A 321 -5.68 -10.70 -4.04
C ASP A 321 -6.32 -11.25 -5.33
N ALA A 322 -7.28 -12.18 -5.22
CA ALA A 322 -7.92 -12.81 -6.37
C ALA A 322 -9.45 -12.70 -6.33
N MET A 323 -10.04 -12.42 -7.49
CA MET A 323 -11.49 -12.48 -7.71
C MET A 323 -11.86 -13.86 -8.25
N TYR A 324 -12.66 -14.59 -7.50
CA TYR A 324 -13.22 -15.88 -7.89
C TYR A 324 -14.60 -15.68 -8.52
N VAL A 325 -14.87 -16.37 -9.62
CA VAL A 325 -16.18 -16.40 -10.30
C VAL A 325 -16.65 -17.84 -10.39
N PHE A 326 -17.88 -18.13 -9.96
CA PHE A 326 -18.42 -19.48 -9.92
C PHE A 326 -19.79 -19.60 -10.61
N GLY A 327 -19.91 -20.66 -11.40
CA GLY A 327 -21.13 -21.10 -12.06
C GLY A 327 -21.71 -20.07 -13.04
N GLY A 328 -23.00 -19.80 -12.91
CA GLY A 328 -23.77 -18.92 -13.78
C GLY A 328 -24.52 -19.64 -14.90
N THR A 329 -25.22 -18.84 -15.72
CA THR A 329 -26.01 -19.28 -16.87
C THR A 329 -25.43 -18.70 -18.15
N VAL A 330 -25.32 -19.50 -19.20
CA VAL A 330 -24.89 -19.07 -20.54
C VAL A 330 -26.06 -19.15 -21.53
N GLU A 331 -25.76 -19.09 -22.84
CA GLU A 331 -26.76 -19.31 -23.90
C GLU A 331 -27.49 -20.66 -23.75
N ASP A 332 -28.68 -20.75 -24.36
CA ASP A 332 -29.65 -21.84 -24.21
C ASP A 332 -30.06 -22.18 -22.76
N ASN A 333 -29.84 -21.27 -21.81
CA ASN A 333 -30.08 -21.42 -20.37
C ASN A 333 -29.25 -22.54 -19.70
N ILE A 334 -28.14 -22.95 -20.32
CA ILE A 334 -27.22 -23.93 -19.74
C ILE A 334 -26.60 -23.35 -18.47
N ARG A 335 -26.67 -24.10 -17.36
CA ARG A 335 -26.05 -23.73 -16.08
C ARG A 335 -24.70 -24.41 -15.94
N LEU A 336 -23.68 -23.64 -15.58
CA LEU A 336 -22.31 -24.14 -15.43
C LEU A 336 -21.97 -24.36 -13.95
N GLY A 337 -21.08 -25.32 -13.69
CA GLY A 337 -20.49 -25.61 -12.38
C GLY A 337 -19.00 -25.25 -12.30
N GLU A 338 -18.52 -24.45 -13.24
CA GLU A 338 -17.11 -24.06 -13.37
C GLU A 338 -16.72 -22.99 -12.34
N MET A 339 -15.44 -22.94 -11.98
CA MET A 339 -14.83 -21.87 -11.20
C MET A 339 -13.65 -21.26 -11.97
N TYR A 340 -13.56 -19.93 -11.98
CA TYR A 340 -12.46 -19.17 -12.56
C TYR A 340 -11.83 -18.25 -11.52
N ARG A 341 -10.50 -18.09 -11.58
CA ARG A 341 -9.70 -17.26 -10.67
C ARG A 341 -9.05 -16.12 -11.47
N PHE A 342 -9.48 -14.89 -11.23
CA PHE A 342 -8.81 -13.70 -11.75
C PHE A 342 -7.79 -13.21 -10.71
N GLN A 343 -6.50 -13.39 -11.00
CA GLN A 343 -5.43 -12.75 -10.23
C GLN A 343 -5.52 -11.24 -10.40
N LEU A 344 -5.66 -10.49 -9.30
CA LEU A 344 -5.59 -9.03 -9.30
C LEU A 344 -4.19 -8.59 -8.85
N SER A 345 -3.81 -7.35 -9.15
CA SER A 345 -2.48 -6.83 -8.81
C SER A 345 -2.55 -5.36 -8.40
N ALA A 346 -2.22 -5.09 -7.13
CA ALA A 346 -2.25 -3.77 -6.52
C ALA A 346 -0.96 -2.97 -6.82
N PHE A 347 -0.81 -2.54 -8.08
CA PHE A 347 0.26 -1.59 -8.45
C PHE A 347 -0.15 -0.15 -8.12
N PRO A 348 0.73 0.70 -7.56
CA PRO A 348 0.46 2.12 -7.40
C PRO A 348 0.05 2.80 -8.70
N LYS A 349 -0.86 3.78 -8.62
CA LYS A 349 -1.31 4.61 -9.76
C LYS A 349 -0.09 5.19 -10.49
N CYS A 350 -0.10 5.14 -11.82
CA CYS A 350 0.93 5.81 -12.61
C CYS A 350 0.78 7.34 -12.49
N THR A 351 1.76 8.01 -11.87
CA THR A 351 1.72 9.47 -11.64
C THR A 351 1.98 10.31 -12.88
N LEU A 352 2.13 9.71 -14.07
CA LEU A 352 2.54 10.41 -15.30
C LEU A 352 1.66 11.65 -15.61
N GLN A 353 0.34 11.50 -15.49
CA GLN A 353 -0.63 12.59 -15.69
C GLN A 353 -0.56 13.63 -14.57
N ASP A 354 -0.35 13.19 -13.31
CA ASP A 354 -0.29 14.04 -12.13
C ASP A 354 1.01 14.88 -12.12
N ASP A 355 2.12 14.28 -12.54
CA ASP A 355 3.46 14.86 -12.60
C ASP A 355 3.56 15.95 -13.68
N PHE A 356 3.09 15.67 -14.90
CA PHE A 356 2.99 16.69 -15.94
C PHE A 356 1.89 17.72 -15.64
N GLY A 357 0.84 17.35 -14.89
CA GLY A 357 -0.13 18.30 -14.32
C GLY A 357 0.49 19.28 -13.33
N ARG A 358 1.35 18.81 -12.40
CA ARG A 358 2.12 19.66 -11.47
C ARG A 358 3.10 20.57 -12.22
N LEU A 359 3.79 20.06 -13.23
CA LEU A 359 4.64 20.87 -14.12
C LEU A 359 3.83 21.99 -14.80
N TRP A 360 2.65 21.67 -15.35
CA TRP A 360 1.76 22.64 -15.98
C TRP A 360 1.28 23.71 -14.99
N GLN A 361 0.87 23.33 -13.78
CA GLN A 361 0.46 24.29 -12.74
C GLN A 361 1.61 25.18 -12.26
N SER A 362 2.82 24.64 -12.15
CA SER A 362 4.00 25.38 -11.67
C SER A 362 4.63 26.32 -12.71
N GLN A 363 4.41 26.08 -14.01
CA GLN A 363 4.97 26.87 -15.14
C GLN A 363 6.50 26.98 -15.12
N GLN A 364 7.18 25.98 -14.55
CA GLN A 364 8.64 25.96 -14.38
C GLN A 364 9.35 25.31 -15.56
N PHE A 365 10.50 25.89 -15.96
CA PHE A 365 11.25 25.52 -17.17
C PHE A 365 10.48 25.76 -18.49
N SER A 366 9.39 26.55 -18.48
CA SER A 366 8.69 26.96 -19.69
C SER A 366 9.61 27.73 -20.65
N ASP A 367 9.51 27.44 -21.94
CA ASP A 367 10.41 27.91 -23.01
C ASP A 367 9.67 28.62 -24.16
N VAL A 368 8.35 28.41 -24.27
CA VAL A 368 7.47 28.97 -25.30
C VAL A 368 6.32 29.77 -24.67
N LYS A 369 5.87 30.81 -25.39
CA LYS A 369 4.71 31.63 -25.07
C LYS A 369 3.72 31.65 -26.25
N PHE A 370 2.47 31.34 -25.97
CA PHE A 370 1.35 31.54 -26.86
C PHE A 370 0.67 32.87 -26.56
N VAL A 371 0.41 33.67 -27.60
CA VAL A 371 -0.35 34.93 -27.53
C VAL A 371 -1.71 34.72 -28.15
N ILE A 372 -2.77 34.80 -27.35
CA ILE A 372 -4.09 34.25 -27.69
C ILE A 372 -5.17 35.32 -27.73
N GLY A 373 -6.02 35.26 -28.74
CA GLY A 373 -7.22 36.10 -28.85
C GLY A 373 -6.94 37.56 -29.23
N PRO A 374 -7.99 38.37 -29.44
CA PRO A 374 -7.86 39.80 -29.71
C PRO A 374 -7.24 40.57 -28.54
N ASN A 375 -7.42 40.09 -27.31
CA ASN A 375 -6.87 40.68 -26.09
C ASN A 375 -5.37 40.38 -25.90
N ARG A 376 -4.77 39.55 -26.77
CA ARG A 376 -3.34 39.18 -26.76
C ARG A 376 -2.86 38.61 -25.42
N GLU A 377 -3.65 37.73 -24.83
CA GLU A 377 -3.32 37.10 -23.54
C GLU A 377 -2.11 36.17 -23.70
N GLU A 378 -1.11 36.29 -22.82
CA GLU A 378 0.08 35.42 -22.83
C GLU A 378 -0.13 34.17 -21.97
N VAL A 379 0.03 33.00 -22.58
CA VAL A 379 0.05 31.70 -21.89
C VAL A 379 1.40 31.04 -22.15
N ARG A 380 2.14 30.74 -21.09
CA ARG A 380 3.43 30.02 -21.16
C ARG A 380 3.19 28.52 -21.31
N ALA A 381 4.16 27.79 -21.84
CA ALA A 381 4.15 26.33 -21.95
C ALA A 381 5.56 25.78 -22.17
N HIS A 382 5.65 24.45 -22.31
CA HIS A 382 6.88 23.68 -22.53
C HIS A 382 6.85 23.04 -23.93
N THR A 383 7.86 23.33 -24.74
CA THR A 383 7.90 22.95 -26.15
C THR A 383 7.87 21.44 -26.32
N ALA A 384 8.68 20.69 -25.57
CA ALA A 384 8.78 19.23 -25.67
C ALA A 384 7.43 18.50 -25.55
N LEU A 385 6.59 18.89 -24.58
CA LEU A 385 5.27 18.27 -24.37
C LEU A 385 4.25 18.71 -25.43
N VAL A 386 4.31 19.96 -25.88
CA VAL A 386 3.41 20.48 -26.93
C VAL A 386 3.72 19.84 -28.29
N VAL A 387 5.00 19.73 -28.69
CA VAL A 387 5.38 19.16 -29.99
C VAL A 387 5.19 17.65 -30.07
N ALA A 388 5.22 16.95 -28.93
CA ALA A 388 4.88 15.53 -28.86
C ALA A 388 3.38 15.26 -29.09
N ARG A 389 2.51 16.25 -28.86
CA ARG A 389 1.05 16.08 -28.72
C ARG A 389 0.20 16.80 -29.78
N SER A 390 0.79 17.68 -30.60
CA SER A 390 0.12 18.27 -31.77
C SER A 390 1.11 18.60 -32.90
N SER A 391 0.88 17.98 -34.06
CA SER A 391 1.55 18.27 -35.34
C SER A 391 1.41 19.75 -35.74
N TYR A 392 0.21 20.30 -35.61
CA TYR A 392 -0.07 21.70 -35.96
C TYR A 392 0.73 22.68 -35.08
N LEU A 393 0.81 22.43 -33.77
CA LEU A 393 1.61 23.27 -32.87
C LEU A 393 3.11 23.10 -33.12
N LEU A 394 3.59 21.89 -33.44
CA LEU A 394 4.96 21.64 -33.87
C LEU A 394 5.35 22.48 -35.11
N GLU A 395 4.51 22.54 -36.15
CA GLU A 395 4.78 23.38 -37.33
C GLU A 395 4.86 24.87 -36.97
N ARG A 396 3.89 25.39 -36.22
CA ARG A 396 3.87 26.80 -35.78
C ARG A 396 5.06 27.15 -34.88
N ILE A 397 5.54 26.19 -34.07
CA ILE A 397 6.74 26.31 -33.24
C ILE A 397 8.02 26.33 -34.11
N ARG A 398 8.15 25.46 -35.12
CA ARG A 398 9.27 25.50 -36.09
C ARG A 398 9.34 26.84 -36.82
N GLU A 399 8.20 27.35 -37.31
CA GLU A 399 8.13 28.69 -37.91
C GLU A 399 8.52 29.81 -36.95
N ALA A 400 8.19 29.68 -35.65
CA ALA A 400 8.59 30.66 -34.64
C ALA A 400 10.10 30.57 -34.32
N LYS A 401 10.68 29.35 -34.32
CA LYS A 401 12.12 29.10 -34.09
C LYS A 401 12.96 29.79 -35.17
N ILE A 402 12.63 29.56 -36.45
CA ILE A 402 13.26 30.23 -37.61
C ILE A 402 13.13 31.77 -37.53
N ARG A 403 11.94 32.27 -37.17
CA ARG A 403 11.70 33.73 -37.00
C ARG A 403 12.45 34.36 -35.82
N ARG A 404 12.79 33.57 -34.80
CA ARG A 404 13.57 33.99 -33.62
C ARG A 404 15.07 34.00 -33.93
N GLU A 405 15.57 32.98 -34.63
CA GLU A 405 16.95 32.93 -35.14
C GLU A 405 17.28 34.14 -36.02
N ALA A 406 16.32 34.58 -36.85
CA ALA A 406 16.44 35.79 -37.66
C ALA A 406 16.35 37.13 -36.89
N LYS A 407 16.09 37.14 -35.57
CA LYS A 407 15.89 38.36 -34.76
C LYS A 407 16.65 38.41 -33.43
N HIS A 408 17.20 37.28 -32.98
CA HIS A 408 18.22 37.18 -31.94
C HIS A 408 17.89 37.72 -30.53
N ASP A 409 16.61 37.90 -30.17
CA ASP A 409 16.19 38.31 -28.82
C ASP A 409 14.85 37.66 -28.38
N GLY A 410 14.59 37.66 -27.06
CA GLY A 410 13.30 37.36 -26.45
C GLY A 410 12.95 35.87 -26.29
N TRP A 411 11.73 35.64 -25.78
CA TRP A 411 11.08 34.33 -25.67
C TRP A 411 10.68 33.77 -27.05
N LEU A 412 10.43 32.46 -27.14
CA LEU A 412 9.80 31.88 -28.32
C LEU A 412 8.30 32.21 -28.33
N MET A 413 7.88 33.15 -29.20
CA MET A 413 6.49 33.62 -29.28
C MET A 413 5.73 32.99 -30.45
N VAL A 414 4.57 32.37 -30.18
CA VAL A 414 3.61 31.88 -31.17
C VAL A 414 2.29 32.65 -30.99
N GLN A 415 1.56 32.98 -32.07
CA GLN A 415 0.39 33.88 -32.02
C GLN A 415 -0.85 33.24 -32.67
N PHE A 416 -1.99 33.30 -31.98
CA PHE A 416 -3.28 32.79 -32.44
C PHE A 416 -4.41 33.81 -32.15
N PRO A 417 -4.66 34.77 -33.07
CA PRO A 417 -5.64 35.84 -32.86
C PRO A 417 -7.09 35.36 -32.74
N ASP A 418 -7.45 34.29 -33.46
CA ASP A 418 -8.84 33.80 -33.59
C ASP A 418 -9.22 32.74 -32.55
N PHE A 419 -8.35 32.48 -31.57
CA PHE A 419 -8.53 31.43 -30.57
C PHE A 419 -9.14 31.98 -29.27
N ASN A 420 -10.05 31.21 -28.66
CA ASN A 420 -10.54 31.50 -27.32
C ASN A 420 -9.48 31.08 -26.27
N SER A 421 -9.08 32.00 -25.40
CA SER A 421 -8.07 31.77 -24.35
C SER A 421 -8.46 30.67 -23.37
N HIS A 422 -9.70 30.65 -22.87
CA HIS A 422 -10.16 29.64 -21.91
C HIS A 422 -10.20 28.25 -22.55
N ALA A 423 -10.74 28.12 -23.77
CA ALA A 423 -10.75 26.86 -24.50
C ALA A 423 -9.32 26.37 -24.84
N PHE A 424 -8.37 27.26 -25.13
CA PHE A 424 -6.97 26.87 -25.36
C PHE A 424 -6.25 26.44 -24.08
N LYS A 425 -6.59 27.02 -22.91
CA LYS A 425 -6.07 26.54 -21.62
C LYS A 425 -6.52 25.10 -21.33
N LEU A 426 -7.80 24.79 -21.55
CA LEU A 426 -8.32 23.41 -21.44
C LEU A 426 -7.64 22.43 -22.41
N ILE A 427 -7.18 22.90 -23.57
CA ILE A 427 -6.40 22.09 -24.52
C ILE A 427 -4.96 21.87 -24.02
N LEU A 428 -4.36 22.86 -23.35
CA LEU A 428 -3.08 22.67 -22.66
C LEU A 428 -3.24 21.70 -21.46
N ASP A 429 -4.31 21.79 -20.66
CA ASP A 429 -4.61 20.81 -19.62
C ASP A 429 -4.63 19.37 -20.20
N PHE A 430 -5.29 19.17 -21.35
CA PHE A 430 -5.30 17.89 -22.07
C PHE A 430 -3.93 17.48 -22.63
N ILE A 431 -3.12 18.41 -23.15
CA ILE A 431 -1.78 18.09 -23.67
C ILE A 431 -0.89 17.47 -22.59
N TYR A 432 -0.98 17.93 -21.35
CA TYR A 432 -0.12 17.48 -20.23
C TYR A 432 -0.73 16.34 -19.43
N THR A 433 -2.06 16.31 -19.22
CA THR A 433 -2.72 15.35 -18.33
C THR A 433 -3.47 14.24 -19.06
N ASP A 434 -3.74 14.38 -20.36
CA ASP A 434 -4.69 13.57 -21.13
C ASP A 434 -6.16 13.70 -20.64
N GLN A 435 -6.46 14.73 -19.85
CA GLN A 435 -7.78 14.98 -19.25
C GLN A 435 -8.27 16.43 -19.48
N ILE A 436 -9.59 16.66 -19.41
CA ILE A 436 -10.20 18.00 -19.30
C ILE A 436 -11.24 18.01 -18.18
N ASP A 437 -11.25 19.06 -17.36
CA ASP A 437 -12.34 19.36 -16.43
C ASP A 437 -12.95 20.76 -16.74
N PRO A 438 -14.08 20.83 -17.47
CA PRO A 438 -14.71 22.10 -17.82
C PRO A 438 -15.54 22.70 -16.67
N THR A 439 -15.56 22.08 -15.49
CA THR A 439 -16.33 22.54 -14.31
C THR A 439 -15.47 23.27 -13.27
N HIS A 440 -14.15 23.12 -13.34
CA HIS A 440 -13.12 23.86 -12.59
C HIS A 440 -13.49 24.13 -11.12
N ASN A 441 -13.61 23.05 -10.34
CA ASN A 441 -14.03 22.96 -8.93
C ASN A 441 -15.54 23.15 -8.63
N GLN A 442 -16.39 23.55 -9.59
CA GLN A 442 -17.84 23.71 -9.38
C GLN A 442 -18.67 22.53 -9.89
N ARG A 443 -18.45 21.34 -9.30
CA ARG A 443 -19.10 20.05 -9.66
C ARG A 443 -20.64 20.02 -9.64
N GLN A 444 -21.32 21.09 -9.20
CA GLN A 444 -22.78 21.21 -9.23
C GLN A 444 -23.32 21.78 -10.56
N LEU A 445 -22.46 22.27 -11.46
CA LEU A 445 -22.84 22.88 -12.75
C LEU A 445 -22.67 21.94 -13.96
N ALA A 446 -22.50 20.63 -13.73
CA ALA A 446 -22.45 19.62 -14.77
C ALA A 446 -23.61 19.76 -15.77
N ALA A 447 -23.29 19.88 -17.06
CA ALA A 447 -24.22 20.14 -18.17
C ALA A 447 -25.01 21.47 -18.10
N SER A 448 -24.49 22.53 -17.46
CA SER A 448 -24.97 23.90 -17.69
C SER A 448 -24.79 24.31 -19.16
N ASN A 449 -25.50 25.36 -19.58
CA ASN A 449 -25.36 25.91 -20.93
C ASN A 449 -23.91 26.36 -21.21
N ASP A 450 -23.28 27.03 -20.24
CA ASP A 450 -21.93 27.60 -20.39
C ASP A 450 -20.88 26.50 -20.56
N VAL A 451 -20.99 25.40 -19.79
CA VAL A 451 -20.09 24.24 -19.91
C VAL A 451 -20.19 23.61 -21.30
N VAL A 452 -21.40 23.44 -21.84
CA VAL A 452 -21.60 22.90 -23.20
C VAL A 452 -21.02 23.86 -24.25
N LEU A 453 -21.22 25.17 -24.11
CA LEU A 453 -20.70 26.18 -25.04
C LEU A 453 -19.16 26.24 -25.04
N VAL A 454 -18.50 26.14 -23.88
CA VAL A 454 -17.04 26.04 -23.80
C VAL A 454 -16.55 24.75 -24.49
N MET A 455 -17.18 23.61 -24.23
CA MET A 455 -16.78 22.33 -24.85
C MET A 455 -16.96 22.32 -26.38
N MET A 456 -17.95 23.03 -26.92
CA MET A 456 -18.11 23.23 -28.38
C MET A 456 -17.00 24.10 -28.99
N GLN A 457 -16.45 25.04 -28.22
CA GLN A 457 -15.26 25.80 -28.65
C GLN A 457 -13.98 24.94 -28.54
N VAL A 458 -13.84 24.11 -27.50
CA VAL A 458 -12.74 23.13 -27.37
C VAL A 458 -12.78 22.14 -28.53
N TYR A 459 -13.95 21.61 -28.91
CA TYR A 459 -14.12 20.77 -30.11
C TYR A 459 -13.62 21.48 -31.38
N THR A 460 -14.06 22.72 -31.60
CA THR A 460 -13.68 23.52 -32.78
C THR A 460 -12.17 23.77 -32.86
N LEU A 461 -11.51 23.97 -31.71
CA LEU A 461 -10.06 24.11 -31.65
C LEU A 461 -9.32 22.77 -31.78
N ALA A 462 -9.83 21.67 -31.20
CA ALA A 462 -9.23 20.34 -31.33
C ALA A 462 -9.13 19.89 -32.80
N VAL A 463 -10.18 20.10 -33.59
CA VAL A 463 -10.18 19.88 -35.05
C VAL A 463 -9.11 20.73 -35.74
N LYS A 464 -9.03 22.03 -35.42
CA LYS A 464 -8.00 22.94 -35.99
C LYS A 464 -6.57 22.55 -35.62
N LEU A 465 -6.37 21.94 -34.46
CA LEU A 465 -5.07 21.52 -33.93
C LEU A 465 -4.69 20.06 -34.29
N GLN A 466 -5.52 19.37 -35.09
CA GLN A 466 -5.36 17.97 -35.50
C GLN A 466 -5.36 16.97 -34.33
N MET A 467 -6.10 17.27 -33.26
CA MET A 467 -6.13 16.49 -32.02
C MET A 467 -7.31 15.51 -32.00
N HIS A 468 -7.28 14.50 -32.89
CA HIS A 468 -8.39 13.58 -33.15
C HIS A 468 -8.98 12.87 -31.91
N ARG A 469 -8.17 12.53 -30.90
CA ARG A 469 -8.71 11.97 -29.64
C ARG A 469 -9.54 12.99 -28.88
N LEU A 470 -9.06 14.24 -28.78
CA LEU A 470 -9.81 15.28 -28.09
C LEU A 470 -11.10 15.67 -28.85
N GLU A 471 -11.05 15.67 -30.18
CA GLU A 471 -12.25 15.77 -31.05
C GLU A 471 -13.29 14.68 -30.70
N GLN A 472 -12.87 13.42 -30.63
CA GLN A 472 -13.72 12.28 -30.24
C GLN A 472 -14.28 12.42 -28.80
N LEU A 473 -13.44 12.74 -27.81
CA LEU A 473 -13.85 12.90 -26.40
C LEU A 473 -14.83 14.07 -26.22
N CYS A 474 -14.58 15.21 -26.86
CA CYS A 474 -15.49 16.37 -26.85
C CYS A 474 -16.83 16.01 -27.50
N SER A 475 -16.83 15.34 -28.66
CA SER A 475 -18.04 14.88 -29.34
C SER A 475 -18.89 13.97 -28.44
N LEU A 476 -18.26 12.97 -27.82
CA LEU A 476 -18.90 11.99 -26.94
C LEU A 476 -19.41 12.62 -25.63
N TYR A 477 -18.66 13.56 -25.05
CA TYR A 477 -19.12 14.35 -23.89
C TYR A 477 -20.34 15.20 -24.25
N ILE A 478 -20.29 15.93 -25.37
CA ILE A 478 -21.39 16.79 -25.81
C ILE A 478 -22.65 15.94 -26.03
N GLU A 479 -22.58 14.80 -26.74
CA GLU A 479 -23.72 13.90 -26.94
C GLU A 479 -24.34 13.41 -25.61
N ASN A 480 -23.53 13.10 -24.59
CA ASN A 480 -24.02 12.66 -23.28
C ASN A 480 -24.46 13.80 -22.34
N SER A 481 -24.01 15.04 -22.58
CA SER A 481 -24.41 16.24 -21.82
C SER A 481 -25.76 16.84 -22.24
N ILE A 482 -26.20 16.55 -23.47
CA ILE A 482 -27.43 17.09 -24.05
C ILE A 482 -28.66 16.58 -23.28
N ASN A 483 -29.45 17.52 -22.79
CA ASN A 483 -30.67 17.29 -22.05
C ASN A 483 -31.73 18.37 -22.37
N LEU A 484 -32.93 18.21 -21.80
CA LEU A 484 -34.10 19.06 -22.06
C LEU A 484 -33.85 20.56 -21.83
N LYS A 485 -32.92 20.94 -20.94
CA LYS A 485 -32.62 22.35 -20.60
C LYS A 485 -31.62 23.02 -21.53
N ASN A 486 -30.67 22.28 -22.11
CA ASN A 486 -29.54 22.86 -22.85
C ASN A 486 -29.57 22.59 -24.36
N VAL A 487 -30.38 21.63 -24.84
CA VAL A 487 -30.39 21.20 -26.25
C VAL A 487 -30.67 22.31 -27.27
N LEU A 488 -31.50 23.30 -26.93
CA LEU A 488 -31.81 24.43 -27.82
C LEU A 488 -30.65 25.44 -27.94
N VAL A 489 -29.94 25.70 -26.84
CA VAL A 489 -28.75 26.57 -26.81
C VAL A 489 -27.59 25.91 -27.54
N ALA A 490 -27.42 24.60 -27.34
CA ALA A 490 -26.46 23.77 -28.06
C ALA A 490 -26.76 23.74 -29.58
N LEU A 491 -28.01 23.55 -29.98
CA LEU A 491 -28.41 23.56 -31.41
C LEU A 491 -28.11 24.91 -32.08
N LYS A 492 -28.45 26.04 -31.44
CA LYS A 492 -28.21 27.39 -31.97
C LYS A 492 -26.72 27.67 -32.15
N ASN A 493 -25.88 27.27 -31.18
CA ASN A 493 -24.42 27.41 -31.33
C ASN A 493 -23.81 26.39 -32.31
N ALA A 494 -24.37 25.20 -32.45
CA ALA A 494 -23.89 24.21 -33.42
C ALA A 494 -24.05 24.74 -34.86
N SER A 495 -25.21 25.36 -35.16
CA SER A 495 -25.45 25.99 -36.46
C SER A 495 -24.52 27.20 -36.69
N HIS A 496 -24.34 28.07 -35.69
CA HIS A 496 -23.43 29.23 -35.78
C HIS A 496 -21.94 28.83 -35.97
N LEU A 497 -21.49 27.77 -35.29
CA LEU A 497 -20.13 27.23 -35.40
C LEU A 497 -19.97 26.20 -36.55
N GLN A 498 -21.01 25.96 -37.35
CA GLN A 498 -21.04 25.01 -38.48
C GLN A 498 -20.71 23.55 -38.09
N LEU A 499 -21.08 23.15 -36.86
CA LEU A 499 -20.80 21.84 -36.27
C LEU A 499 -21.91 20.82 -36.61
N HIS A 500 -22.05 20.49 -37.90
CA HIS A 500 -23.15 19.68 -38.44
C HIS A 500 -23.40 18.33 -37.72
N PHE A 501 -22.34 17.66 -37.23
CA PHE A 501 -22.50 16.43 -36.46
C PHE A 501 -23.29 16.66 -35.16
N ILE A 502 -22.96 17.71 -34.42
CA ILE A 502 -23.63 18.07 -33.15
C ILE A 502 -25.04 18.60 -33.43
N GLU A 503 -25.20 19.40 -34.49
CA GLU A 503 -26.50 19.87 -34.99
C GLU A 503 -27.47 18.71 -35.25
N GLU A 504 -27.04 17.66 -35.98
CA GLU A 504 -27.87 16.49 -36.25
C GLU A 504 -28.17 15.67 -34.99
N ARG A 505 -27.24 15.58 -34.04
CA ARG A 505 -27.45 14.89 -32.74
C ARG A 505 -28.47 15.63 -31.87
N CYS A 506 -28.40 16.96 -31.78
CA CYS A 506 -29.39 17.80 -31.13
C CYS A 506 -30.79 17.61 -31.75
N LEU A 507 -30.90 17.65 -33.09
CA LEU A 507 -32.17 17.41 -33.78
C LEU A 507 -32.72 16.00 -33.48
N LYS A 508 -31.88 14.96 -33.54
CA LYS A 508 -32.26 13.58 -33.17
C LYS A 508 -32.69 13.44 -31.71
N PHE A 509 -32.17 14.25 -30.78
CA PHE A 509 -32.65 14.29 -29.39
C PHE A 509 -34.04 14.92 -29.29
N ILE A 510 -34.28 16.04 -29.97
CA ILE A 510 -35.56 16.79 -29.92
C ILE A 510 -36.73 15.97 -30.48
N ILE A 511 -36.53 15.24 -31.58
CA ILE A 511 -37.59 14.53 -32.33
C ILE A 511 -38.19 13.32 -31.55
N LYS A 512 -37.48 12.79 -30.55
CA LYS A 512 -37.92 11.66 -29.70
C LYS A 512 -39.26 11.99 -29.02
N GLU A 513 -40.21 11.06 -29.05
CA GLU A 513 -41.61 11.33 -28.69
C GLU A 513 -41.82 11.87 -27.27
N PHE A 514 -41.00 11.40 -26.33
CA PHE A 514 -41.04 11.83 -24.93
C PHE A 514 -40.38 13.20 -24.69
N ASN A 515 -39.47 13.64 -25.55
CA ASN A 515 -38.81 14.95 -25.45
C ASN A 515 -39.60 16.05 -26.18
N PHE A 516 -40.10 15.73 -27.38
CA PHE A 516 -40.62 16.69 -28.36
C PHE A 516 -41.69 17.64 -27.80
N LYS A 517 -42.62 17.11 -26.99
CA LYS A 517 -43.73 17.88 -26.40
C LYS A 517 -43.27 18.88 -25.34
N GLU A 518 -42.26 18.54 -24.56
CA GLU A 518 -41.75 19.40 -23.48
C GLU A 518 -40.92 20.55 -24.06
N ILE A 519 -40.09 20.25 -25.07
CA ILE A 519 -39.21 21.22 -25.73
C ILE A 519 -39.99 22.29 -26.49
N ILE A 520 -41.04 21.94 -27.24
CA ILE A 520 -41.84 22.92 -28.00
C ILE A 520 -42.71 23.81 -27.09
N MET A 521 -43.04 23.35 -25.88
CA MET A 521 -43.78 24.14 -24.88
C MET A 521 -42.85 24.97 -23.98
N SER A 522 -41.55 25.01 -24.28
CA SER A 522 -40.55 25.82 -23.55
C SER A 522 -40.48 27.26 -24.08
N ARG A 523 -40.14 28.23 -23.23
CA ARG A 523 -39.97 29.64 -23.63
C ARG A 523 -38.71 29.83 -24.47
N GLU A 524 -37.72 28.98 -24.21
CA GLU A 524 -36.44 28.92 -24.88
C GLU A 524 -36.63 28.63 -26.38
N PHE A 525 -37.65 27.86 -26.76
CA PHE A 525 -38.00 27.59 -28.17
C PHE A 525 -38.49 28.84 -28.92
N GLU A 526 -39.15 29.79 -28.24
CA GLU A 526 -39.58 31.08 -28.83
C GLU A 526 -38.37 31.96 -29.25
N THR A 527 -37.20 31.73 -28.65
CA THR A 527 -35.95 32.49 -28.92
C THR A 527 -35.02 31.87 -29.97
N LEU A 528 -35.44 30.72 -30.53
CA LEU A 528 -34.71 30.00 -31.57
C LEU A 528 -34.84 30.73 -32.93
N ASP A 529 -33.87 30.55 -33.82
CA ASP A 529 -33.93 31.18 -35.15
C ASP A 529 -34.96 30.46 -36.04
N GLN A 530 -35.75 31.23 -36.81
CA GLN A 530 -36.93 30.72 -37.51
C GLN A 530 -36.64 29.53 -38.45
N GLY A 531 -35.46 29.48 -39.08
CA GLY A 531 -35.04 28.35 -39.91
C GLY A 531 -34.85 27.05 -39.13
N LEU A 532 -34.31 27.12 -37.91
CA LEU A 532 -34.11 25.95 -37.04
C LEU A 532 -35.45 25.43 -36.49
N MET A 533 -36.41 26.32 -36.17
CA MET A 533 -37.78 25.89 -35.81
C MET A 533 -38.43 25.08 -36.94
N VAL A 534 -38.33 25.55 -38.19
CA VAL A 534 -38.90 24.88 -39.37
C VAL A 534 -38.27 23.51 -39.59
N GLU A 535 -36.96 23.37 -39.42
CA GLU A 535 -36.28 22.08 -39.59
C GLU A 535 -36.66 21.06 -38.50
N ILE A 536 -36.81 21.48 -37.24
CA ILE A 536 -37.32 20.62 -36.15
C ILE A 536 -38.72 20.08 -36.48
N ILE A 537 -39.63 20.96 -36.91
CA ILE A 537 -41.01 20.60 -37.25
C ILE A 537 -41.04 19.66 -38.48
N ARG A 538 -40.27 19.98 -39.52
CA ARG A 538 -40.15 19.20 -40.75
C ARG A 538 -39.66 17.78 -40.49
N ARG A 539 -38.60 17.61 -39.70
CA ARG A 539 -38.07 16.27 -39.37
C ARG A 539 -39.01 15.46 -38.47
N LYS A 540 -39.93 16.09 -37.72
CA LYS A 540 -40.99 15.35 -37.01
C LYS A 540 -42.12 14.90 -37.94
N GLN A 541 -42.50 15.72 -38.91
CA GLN A 541 -43.55 15.40 -39.90
C GLN A 541 -43.08 14.40 -40.97
N THR A 542 -41.79 14.40 -41.29
CA THR A 542 -41.15 13.48 -42.24
C THR A 542 -39.99 12.72 -41.59
N PRO A 543 -40.27 11.64 -40.84
CA PRO A 543 -39.23 10.77 -40.29
C PRO A 543 -38.57 9.97 -41.43
N ASN A 544 -37.31 10.29 -41.75
CA ASN A 544 -36.57 9.67 -42.85
C ASN A 544 -36.44 8.14 -42.70
N PRO A 545 -36.90 7.34 -43.68
CA PRO A 545 -36.64 5.90 -43.69
C PRO A 545 -35.20 5.61 -44.13
N ARG A 546 -34.39 5.07 -43.21
CA ARG A 546 -33.13 4.31 -43.41
C ARG A 546 -32.25 4.67 -44.63
N ASN A 547 -31.12 5.37 -44.39
CA ASN A 547 -29.75 4.84 -44.56
C ASN A 547 -28.66 5.94 -44.52
N SER A 548 -27.38 5.52 -44.56
CA SER A 548 -26.13 6.29 -44.79
C SER A 548 -25.30 6.82 -43.59
N LEU A 549 -25.06 5.96 -42.59
CA LEU A 549 -23.75 5.90 -41.90
C LEU A 549 -23.23 4.45 -41.88
N GLN A 550 -23.17 3.86 -43.08
CA GLN A 550 -22.49 2.60 -43.34
C GLN A 550 -21.67 2.78 -44.63
N ALA A 551 -20.71 3.71 -44.55
CA ALA A 551 -19.74 4.02 -45.58
C ALA A 551 -18.40 4.23 -44.85
N ASP A 552 -17.46 3.32 -45.14
CA ASP A 552 -16.02 3.27 -44.77
C ASP A 552 -15.56 1.94 -44.14
N LEU A 553 -16.18 0.83 -44.56
CA LEU A 553 -15.49 -0.47 -44.60
C LEU A 553 -14.68 -0.58 -45.91
N VAL A 554 -13.58 0.15 -45.97
CA VAL A 554 -12.57 0.00 -47.03
C VAL A 554 -11.86 -1.36 -46.82
N PRO A 555 -11.67 -2.20 -47.86
CA PRO A 555 -10.95 -3.46 -47.70
C PRO A 555 -9.49 -3.19 -47.28
N ILE A 556 -9.07 -3.81 -46.18
CA ILE A 556 -7.77 -3.55 -45.53
C ILE A 556 -6.62 -3.92 -46.46
N ILE A 557 -5.93 -2.92 -46.98
CA ILE A 557 -4.59 -3.06 -47.55
C ILE A 557 -3.59 -2.88 -46.40
N PRO A 558 -2.70 -3.85 -46.11
CA PRO A 558 -1.72 -3.71 -45.02
C PRO A 558 -0.78 -2.53 -45.26
N GLY A 559 -0.81 -1.53 -44.36
CA GLY A 559 0.17 -0.43 -44.33
C GLY A 559 -0.40 0.99 -44.35
N VAL A 560 -1.71 1.20 -44.43
CA VAL A 560 -2.35 2.53 -44.33
C VAL A 560 -2.96 2.71 -42.94
N LEU A 561 -2.80 3.91 -42.36
CA LEU A 561 -3.41 4.29 -41.08
C LEU A 561 -4.94 4.43 -41.22
N ASP A 562 -5.69 3.82 -40.31
CA ASP A 562 -7.16 3.86 -40.30
C ASP A 562 -7.68 5.25 -39.89
N PRO A 563 -8.47 5.95 -40.73
CA PRO A 563 -9.09 7.23 -40.39
C PRO A 563 -10.06 7.19 -39.21
N ASN A 564 -10.60 6.02 -38.87
CA ASN A 564 -11.53 5.81 -37.76
C ASN A 564 -10.85 5.32 -36.48
N ALA A 565 -9.52 5.21 -36.46
CA ALA A 565 -8.79 4.83 -35.26
C ALA A 565 -9.07 5.81 -34.10
N PRO A 566 -9.18 5.34 -32.84
CA PRO A 566 -9.11 6.23 -31.70
C PRO A 566 -7.74 6.93 -31.70
N GLY A 567 -7.74 8.24 -31.46
CA GLY A 567 -6.48 9.00 -31.42
C GLY A 567 -5.57 8.56 -30.26
N THR A 568 -4.34 9.07 -30.23
CA THR A 568 -3.29 8.58 -29.33
C THR A 568 -3.44 9.03 -27.87
N SER A 569 -2.93 8.18 -26.96
CA SER A 569 -2.75 8.50 -25.54
C SER A 569 -1.48 9.31 -25.28
N LEU A 570 -1.45 10.09 -24.19
CA LEU A 570 -0.25 10.78 -23.70
C LEU A 570 0.94 9.82 -23.56
N LYS A 571 0.67 8.59 -23.13
CA LYS A 571 1.64 7.49 -23.03
C LYS A 571 2.21 7.10 -24.40
N GLU A 572 1.35 6.92 -25.40
CA GLU A 572 1.78 6.57 -26.76
C GLU A 572 2.48 7.71 -27.47
N ASP A 573 2.01 8.94 -27.31
CA ASP A 573 2.63 10.12 -27.92
C ASP A 573 4.04 10.32 -27.37
N LEU A 574 4.25 10.21 -26.05
CA LEU A 574 5.57 10.28 -25.45
C LEU A 574 6.45 9.06 -25.79
N LYS A 575 5.86 7.87 -25.99
CA LYS A 575 6.56 6.68 -26.51
C LYS A 575 7.01 6.88 -27.96
N ARG A 576 6.16 7.44 -28.83
CA ARG A 576 6.48 7.77 -30.23
C ARG A 576 7.50 8.89 -30.30
N PHE A 577 7.35 9.92 -29.48
CA PHE A 577 8.23 11.09 -29.41
C PHE A 577 9.65 10.69 -29.02
N LEU A 578 9.84 9.88 -27.95
CA LEU A 578 11.17 9.45 -27.47
C LEU A 578 12.03 8.76 -28.55
N PHE A 579 11.41 8.09 -29.52
CA PHE A 579 12.10 7.42 -30.64
C PHE A 579 11.99 8.19 -31.97
N SER A 580 11.61 9.48 -31.93
CA SER A 580 11.44 10.32 -33.11
C SER A 580 12.58 11.32 -33.30
N LYS A 581 12.88 11.69 -34.55
CA LYS A 581 13.81 12.80 -34.87
C LYS A 581 13.35 14.16 -34.32
N THR A 582 12.06 14.30 -34.00
CA THR A 582 11.52 15.50 -33.35
C THR A 582 12.03 15.63 -31.91
N ALA A 583 12.24 14.52 -31.19
CA ALA A 583 12.87 14.55 -29.86
C ALA A 583 14.35 14.95 -29.93
N GLU A 584 15.05 14.61 -31.02
CA GLU A 584 16.43 15.08 -31.25
C GLU A 584 16.44 16.60 -31.53
N GLU A 585 15.57 17.08 -32.43
CA GLU A 585 15.44 18.50 -32.84
C GLU A 585 15.07 19.47 -31.70
N PHE A 586 14.35 18.99 -30.69
CA PHE A 586 13.85 19.75 -29.54
C PHE A 586 14.49 19.36 -28.20
N SER A 587 15.52 18.51 -28.24
CA SER A 587 16.33 18.22 -27.05
C SER A 587 17.04 19.47 -26.53
N ASP A 588 17.08 19.62 -25.21
CA ASP A 588 17.70 20.77 -24.55
C ASP A 588 18.76 20.36 -23.51
N VAL A 589 18.93 19.06 -23.25
CA VAL A 589 20.00 18.48 -22.44
C VAL A 589 20.56 17.23 -23.10
N MET A 590 21.88 17.06 -23.06
CA MET A 590 22.55 15.82 -23.46
C MET A 590 22.92 15.03 -22.20
N LEU A 591 22.51 13.76 -22.12
CA LEU A 591 22.82 12.86 -21.03
C LEU A 591 24.01 11.98 -21.43
N SER A 592 25.11 12.07 -20.68
CA SER A 592 26.36 11.38 -20.95
C SER A 592 26.46 10.07 -20.18
N LEU A 593 26.68 8.96 -20.88
CA LEU A 593 27.03 7.65 -20.33
C LEU A 593 28.43 7.30 -20.85
N GLU A 594 29.45 7.53 -20.03
CA GLU A 594 30.88 7.45 -20.40
C GLU A 594 31.22 8.32 -21.63
N SER A 595 31.15 7.74 -22.83
CA SER A 595 31.38 8.40 -24.12
C SER A 595 30.11 8.64 -24.96
N ASP A 596 29.00 7.96 -24.66
CA ASP A 596 27.75 8.04 -25.42
C ASP A 596 26.91 9.25 -24.94
N LEU A 597 26.47 10.09 -25.88
CA LEU A 597 25.61 11.24 -25.61
C LEU A 597 24.18 10.97 -26.08
N VAL A 598 23.24 10.90 -25.13
CA VAL A 598 21.80 10.67 -25.39
C VAL A 598 21.04 12.00 -25.31
N PRO A 599 20.37 12.45 -26.40
CA PRO A 599 19.56 13.67 -26.36
C PRO A 599 18.33 13.48 -25.46
N SER A 600 17.94 14.51 -24.71
CA SER A 600 16.82 14.47 -23.77
C SER A 600 16.26 15.86 -23.44
N HIS A 601 15.18 15.88 -22.64
CA HIS A 601 14.41 17.07 -22.32
C HIS A 601 14.39 17.32 -20.81
N LYS A 602 14.98 18.44 -20.35
CA LYS A 602 15.04 18.83 -18.92
C LYS A 602 13.67 18.83 -18.27
N VAL A 603 12.67 19.35 -19.00
CA VAL A 603 11.26 19.44 -18.58
C VAL A 603 10.69 18.07 -18.19
N ILE A 604 10.94 17.04 -19.01
CA ILE A 604 10.39 15.69 -18.80
C ILE A 604 11.12 14.98 -17.65
N LEU A 605 12.44 15.19 -17.54
CA LEU A 605 13.25 14.68 -16.43
C LEU A 605 12.80 15.30 -15.10
N ALA A 606 12.74 16.64 -15.02
CA ALA A 606 12.41 17.38 -13.80
C ALA A 606 10.99 17.09 -13.29
N ALA A 607 9.99 17.00 -14.18
CA ALA A 607 8.62 16.69 -13.78
C ALA A 607 8.47 15.32 -13.08
N ARG A 608 9.40 14.39 -13.34
CA ARG A 608 9.32 12.97 -12.90
C ARG A 608 10.32 12.63 -11.79
N SER A 609 11.25 13.54 -11.47
CA SER A 609 12.40 13.32 -10.59
C SER A 609 12.79 14.62 -9.88
N ALA A 610 12.65 14.63 -8.55
CA ALA A 610 13.05 15.78 -7.74
C ALA A 610 14.58 16.02 -7.77
N TYR A 611 15.38 14.97 -8.01
CA TYR A 611 16.82 15.08 -8.25
C TYR A 611 17.12 15.96 -9.48
N PHE A 612 16.52 15.64 -10.63
CA PHE A 612 16.74 16.42 -11.85
C PHE A 612 16.14 17.83 -11.74
N GLU A 613 15.00 17.99 -11.09
CA GLU A 613 14.40 19.30 -10.78
C GLU A 613 15.35 20.20 -9.97
N GLY A 614 15.85 19.69 -8.83
CA GLY A 614 16.80 20.40 -7.97
C GLY A 614 18.11 20.70 -8.68
N MET A 615 18.66 19.73 -9.41
CA MET A 615 19.88 19.88 -10.20
C MET A 615 19.74 21.00 -11.24
N PHE A 616 18.68 21.02 -12.06
CA PHE A 616 18.48 22.04 -13.10
C PHE A 616 18.12 23.43 -12.55
N ARG A 617 17.58 23.53 -11.32
CA ARG A 617 17.39 24.81 -10.62
C ARG A 617 18.71 25.37 -10.09
N SER A 618 19.49 24.54 -9.39
CA SER A 618 20.70 24.98 -8.65
C SER A 618 21.94 25.09 -9.54
N PHE A 619 22.06 24.25 -10.57
CA PHE A 619 23.21 24.22 -11.47
C PHE A 619 22.75 24.25 -12.93
N LYS A 620 23.18 25.29 -13.66
CA LYS A 620 22.99 25.38 -15.11
C LYS A 620 24.26 24.85 -15.80
N PRO A 621 24.26 23.65 -16.41
CA PRO A 621 25.47 23.09 -17.03
C PRO A 621 25.88 23.95 -18.22
N ILE A 622 27.13 24.43 -18.22
CA ILE A 622 27.65 25.37 -19.24
C ILE A 622 27.54 24.78 -20.66
N THR A 623 27.70 23.46 -20.79
CA THR A 623 27.60 22.68 -22.04
C THR A 623 26.18 22.16 -22.34
N ASN A 624 25.20 22.34 -21.44
CA ASN A 624 23.96 21.56 -21.39
C ASN A 624 24.16 20.02 -21.37
N THR A 625 25.35 19.52 -21.01
CA THR A 625 25.62 18.10 -20.81
C THR A 625 25.52 17.75 -19.32
N VAL A 626 24.91 16.61 -19.00
CA VAL A 626 24.80 16.05 -17.65
C VAL A 626 25.34 14.62 -17.67
N ASN A 627 26.28 14.30 -16.80
CA ASN A 627 26.77 12.93 -16.66
C ASN A 627 25.77 12.11 -15.83
N ILE A 628 25.44 10.91 -16.30
CA ILE A 628 24.49 10.01 -15.64
C ILE A 628 25.26 8.89 -14.94
N SER A 629 25.07 8.82 -13.63
CA SER A 629 25.46 7.69 -12.78
C SER A 629 24.35 7.40 -11.76
N ILE A 630 24.33 6.20 -11.21
CA ILE A 630 23.51 5.83 -10.05
C ILE A 630 24.49 5.60 -8.90
N GLY A 631 24.70 6.64 -8.08
CA GLY A 631 25.91 6.71 -7.27
C GLY A 631 27.15 6.88 -8.15
N GLU A 632 28.04 5.90 -8.12
CA GLU A 632 29.30 5.89 -8.87
C GLU A 632 29.26 4.99 -10.11
N THR A 633 28.22 4.16 -10.29
CA THR A 633 28.09 3.28 -11.46
C THR A 633 27.38 3.97 -12.63
N VAL A 634 27.93 3.84 -13.85
CA VAL A 634 27.28 4.31 -15.07
C VAL A 634 26.33 3.23 -15.60
N PRO A 635 25.05 3.52 -15.87
CA PRO A 635 24.11 2.54 -16.41
C PRO A 635 24.55 1.93 -17.75
N SER A 636 24.27 0.64 -17.94
CA SER A 636 24.30 0.06 -19.28
C SER A 636 23.33 0.82 -20.20
N ARG A 637 23.67 0.97 -21.49
CA ARG A 637 22.82 1.68 -22.45
C ARG A 637 21.41 1.09 -22.56
N GLN A 638 21.27 -0.23 -22.40
CA GLN A 638 19.96 -0.90 -22.43
C GLN A 638 19.15 -0.55 -21.17
N SER A 639 19.76 -0.66 -20.00
CA SER A 639 19.12 -0.34 -18.71
C SER A 639 18.78 1.15 -18.61
N PHE A 640 19.61 2.02 -19.18
CA PHE A 640 19.29 3.44 -19.31
C PHE A 640 18.11 3.71 -20.25
N HIS A 641 18.02 3.01 -21.39
CA HIS A 641 16.82 3.09 -22.23
C HIS A 641 15.58 2.61 -21.46
N SER A 642 15.65 1.53 -20.68
CA SER A 642 14.55 1.07 -19.83
C SER A 642 14.16 2.12 -18.76
N LEU A 643 15.13 2.82 -18.17
CA LEU A 643 14.89 3.96 -17.27
C LEU A 643 14.19 5.14 -17.98
N LEU A 644 14.63 5.51 -19.18
CA LEU A 644 14.00 6.57 -19.97
C LEU A 644 12.56 6.23 -20.36
N ARG A 645 12.23 4.96 -20.65
CA ARG A 645 10.86 4.50 -20.91
C ARG A 645 9.96 4.66 -19.68
N TYR A 646 10.47 4.37 -18.49
CA TYR A 646 9.76 4.62 -17.23
C TYR A 646 9.55 6.13 -16.97
N VAL A 647 10.57 6.96 -17.21
CA VAL A 647 10.49 8.42 -17.03
C VAL A 647 9.49 9.05 -18.00
N TYR A 648 9.68 8.85 -19.31
CA TYR A 648 8.88 9.50 -20.35
C TYR A 648 7.43 9.01 -20.41
N TYR A 649 7.16 7.71 -20.20
CA TYR A 649 5.82 7.16 -20.41
C TYR A 649 5.42 6.01 -19.45
N GLY A 650 6.09 5.87 -18.30
CA GLY A 650 5.62 5.03 -17.19
C GLY A 650 5.57 3.52 -17.48
N GLU A 651 6.38 3.04 -18.41
CA GLU A 651 6.55 1.62 -18.72
C GLU A 651 7.38 0.93 -17.63
N ILE A 652 6.86 -0.18 -17.09
CA ILE A 652 7.52 -0.99 -16.04
C ILE A 652 7.98 -2.36 -16.56
N THR A 653 7.51 -2.77 -17.74
CA THR A 653 7.90 -4.02 -18.40
C THR A 653 9.31 -3.90 -18.97
N MET A 654 10.27 -4.52 -18.31
CA MET A 654 11.69 -4.56 -18.69
C MET A 654 12.29 -5.96 -18.41
N PRO A 655 13.42 -6.32 -19.04
CA PRO A 655 14.12 -7.57 -18.74
C PRO A 655 14.50 -7.67 -17.25
N PRO A 656 14.57 -8.87 -16.64
CA PRO A 656 14.95 -9.04 -15.24
C PRO A 656 16.31 -8.38 -14.90
N GLU A 657 17.26 -8.41 -15.82
CA GLU A 657 18.60 -7.85 -15.69
C GLU A 657 18.57 -6.32 -15.57
N ASP A 658 17.83 -5.65 -16.48
CA ASP A 658 17.55 -4.21 -16.40
C ASP A 658 16.80 -3.85 -15.11
N SER A 659 15.85 -4.70 -14.70
CA SER A 659 15.01 -4.48 -13.52
C SER A 659 15.85 -4.41 -12.24
N LEU A 660 16.85 -5.28 -12.13
CA LEU A 660 17.72 -5.38 -10.97
C LEU A 660 18.76 -4.25 -10.94
N TYR A 661 19.32 -3.87 -12.10
CA TYR A 661 20.20 -2.70 -12.19
C TYR A 661 19.50 -1.40 -11.76
N LEU A 662 18.21 -1.25 -12.10
CA LEU A 662 17.42 -0.06 -11.76
C LEU A 662 16.79 -0.10 -10.34
N PHE A 663 17.14 -1.08 -9.50
CA PHE A 663 16.57 -1.22 -8.16
C PHE A 663 16.76 0.02 -7.27
N SER A 664 17.95 0.62 -7.27
CA SER A 664 18.27 1.82 -6.49
C SER A 664 17.83 3.14 -7.16
N ALA A 665 17.44 3.11 -8.44
CA ALA A 665 17.12 4.29 -9.22
C ALA A 665 15.98 5.16 -8.64
N PRO A 666 14.87 4.62 -8.07
CA PRO A 666 13.82 5.43 -7.45
C PRO A 666 14.31 6.28 -6.27
N HIS A 667 15.21 5.74 -5.46
CA HIS A 667 15.79 6.44 -4.32
C HIS A 667 16.84 7.46 -4.76
N PHE A 668 17.73 7.10 -5.69
CA PHE A 668 18.79 7.98 -6.15
C PHE A 668 18.27 9.19 -6.96
N TYR A 669 17.32 8.96 -7.89
CA TYR A 669 16.71 10.05 -8.67
C TYR A 669 15.48 10.67 -8.01
N ILE A 670 15.05 10.19 -6.84
CA ILE A 670 13.89 10.69 -6.10
C ILE A 670 12.66 10.77 -7.03
N PHE A 671 12.24 9.61 -7.55
CA PHE A 671 11.06 9.51 -8.43
C PHE A 671 9.76 9.67 -7.62
N SER A 672 8.74 10.28 -8.24
CA SER A 672 7.44 10.58 -7.62
C SER A 672 6.64 9.36 -7.11
N ASN A 673 7.06 8.12 -7.38
CA ASN A 673 6.32 6.91 -6.99
C ASN A 673 7.19 5.62 -7.03
N ASN A 674 7.16 4.84 -5.96
CA ASN A 674 7.86 3.54 -5.79
C ASN A 674 7.29 2.39 -6.66
N ARG A 675 6.38 2.67 -7.62
CA ARG A 675 5.81 1.70 -8.57
C ARG A 675 6.86 0.83 -9.29
N LEU A 676 8.07 1.35 -9.49
CA LEU A 676 9.18 0.61 -10.08
C LEU A 676 9.74 -0.44 -9.10
N GLN A 677 9.87 -0.11 -7.82
CA GLN A 677 10.33 -1.02 -6.76
C GLN A 677 9.37 -2.19 -6.52
N LEU A 678 8.06 -1.92 -6.44
CA LEU A 678 7.03 -2.96 -6.26
C LEU A 678 6.90 -3.90 -7.47
N PHE A 679 7.34 -3.50 -8.65
CA PHE A 679 7.46 -4.40 -9.79
C PHE A 679 8.59 -5.43 -9.56
N PHE A 680 9.70 -5.04 -8.94
CA PHE A 680 10.84 -5.93 -8.68
C PHE A 680 10.52 -7.02 -7.63
N GLU A 681 9.72 -6.70 -6.61
CA GLU A 681 9.20 -7.71 -5.67
C GLU A 681 8.42 -8.83 -6.41
N ASN A 682 7.55 -8.44 -7.33
CA ASN A 682 6.76 -9.38 -8.13
C ASN A 682 7.63 -10.17 -9.13
N VAL A 683 8.76 -9.61 -9.58
CA VAL A 683 9.76 -10.33 -10.41
C VAL A 683 10.47 -11.41 -9.59
N ILE A 684 10.89 -11.12 -8.35
CA ILE A 684 11.50 -12.12 -7.44
C ILE A 684 10.51 -13.25 -7.15
N GLU A 685 9.24 -12.93 -6.91
CA GLU A 685 8.18 -13.92 -6.69
C GLU A 685 7.91 -14.75 -7.95
N SER A 686 7.88 -14.15 -9.14
CA SER A 686 7.72 -14.84 -10.43
C SER A 686 8.88 -15.78 -10.76
N ILE A 687 10.13 -15.36 -10.52
CA ILE A 687 11.31 -16.22 -10.68
C ILE A 687 11.26 -17.40 -9.70
N SER A 688 10.85 -17.15 -8.45
CA SER A 688 10.65 -18.20 -7.45
C SER A 688 9.63 -19.24 -7.93
N HIS A 689 8.49 -18.81 -8.49
CA HIS A 689 7.51 -19.69 -9.12
C HIS A 689 8.09 -20.51 -10.28
N THR A 690 8.79 -19.86 -11.21
CA THR A 690 9.38 -20.52 -12.40
C THR A 690 10.41 -21.59 -12.02
N LEU A 691 11.20 -21.37 -10.97
CA LEU A 691 12.16 -22.36 -10.47
C LEU A 691 11.48 -23.59 -9.85
N ILE A 692 10.37 -23.41 -9.13
CA ILE A 692 9.68 -24.52 -8.46
C ILE A 692 9.19 -25.58 -9.46
N ASP A 693 8.74 -25.17 -10.64
CA ASP A 693 8.19 -26.09 -11.64
C ASP A 693 9.28 -26.92 -12.40
N ILE A 694 10.57 -26.71 -12.08
CA ILE A 694 11.66 -27.61 -12.49
C ILE A 694 11.57 -28.92 -11.69
N PRO A 695 11.31 -30.10 -12.30
CA PRO A 695 11.03 -31.32 -11.54
C PRO A 695 12.24 -31.94 -10.83
N SER A 696 13.46 -31.63 -11.28
CA SER A 696 14.69 -32.17 -10.69
C SER A 696 15.34 -31.13 -9.77
N ASP A 697 15.43 -31.44 -8.46
CA ASP A 697 16.05 -30.55 -7.47
C ASP A 697 17.49 -30.18 -7.83
N HIS A 698 18.25 -31.11 -8.43
CA HIS A 698 19.62 -30.85 -8.87
C HIS A 698 19.72 -29.97 -10.13
N GLN A 699 18.69 -29.94 -10.98
CA GLN A 699 18.60 -28.95 -12.06
C GLN A 699 18.12 -27.59 -11.52
N ARG A 700 17.18 -27.60 -10.56
CA ARG A 700 16.66 -26.39 -9.91
C ARG A 700 17.76 -25.63 -9.16
N ASN A 701 18.52 -26.34 -8.33
CA ASN A 701 19.64 -25.75 -7.59
C ASN A 701 20.70 -25.22 -8.56
N ARG A 702 21.07 -25.97 -9.62
CA ARG A 702 22.02 -25.45 -10.63
C ARG A 702 21.51 -24.28 -11.47
N ALA A 703 20.20 -24.10 -11.62
CA ALA A 703 19.63 -22.90 -12.25
C ALA A 703 19.68 -21.69 -11.30
N LEU A 704 19.41 -21.91 -10.02
CA LEU A 704 19.43 -20.91 -8.95
C LEU A 704 20.85 -20.46 -8.59
N GLU A 705 21.80 -21.39 -8.48
CA GLU A 705 23.25 -21.12 -8.34
C GLU A 705 23.75 -20.22 -9.47
N ARG A 706 23.47 -20.58 -10.73
CA ARG A 706 23.83 -19.74 -11.89
C ARG A 706 23.23 -18.35 -11.82
N PHE A 707 21.94 -18.23 -11.52
CA PHE A 707 21.30 -16.92 -11.37
C PHE A 707 21.95 -16.07 -10.26
N ILE A 708 22.33 -16.68 -9.14
CA ILE A 708 23.02 -16.02 -8.02
C ILE A 708 24.44 -15.58 -8.42
N ASP A 709 25.17 -16.40 -9.16
CA ASP A 709 26.54 -16.11 -9.59
C ASP A 709 26.58 -15.09 -10.74
N ASP A 710 25.69 -15.22 -11.74
CA ASP A 710 25.47 -14.24 -12.80
C ASP A 710 25.06 -12.87 -12.20
N PHE A 711 24.22 -12.85 -11.17
CA PHE A 711 23.86 -11.61 -10.46
C PHE A 711 25.07 -10.98 -9.74
N LYS A 712 25.89 -11.79 -9.06
CA LYS A 712 27.09 -11.29 -8.38
C LYS A 712 28.07 -10.64 -9.35
N ALA A 713 28.44 -11.39 -10.40
CA ALA A 713 29.43 -10.96 -11.38
C ALA A 713 28.99 -9.74 -12.21
N ASN A 714 27.70 -9.63 -12.55
CA ASN A 714 27.19 -8.52 -13.39
C ASN A 714 26.73 -7.28 -12.59
N PHE A 715 26.49 -7.39 -11.28
CA PHE A 715 25.95 -6.29 -10.48
C PHE A 715 26.73 -6.02 -9.18
N LEU A 716 26.84 -7.01 -8.29
CA LEU A 716 27.35 -6.77 -6.93
C LEU A 716 28.85 -6.48 -6.86
N GLU A 717 29.66 -7.13 -7.71
CA GLU A 717 31.11 -6.87 -7.78
C GLU A 717 31.45 -5.49 -8.36
N GLY A 718 30.49 -4.81 -9.00
CA GLY A 718 30.61 -3.45 -9.53
C GLY A 718 30.17 -2.34 -8.58
N LEU A 719 29.66 -2.65 -7.38
CA LEU A 719 29.12 -1.64 -6.45
C LEU A 719 30.20 -0.97 -5.58
N PRO A 720 30.18 0.37 -5.41
CA PRO A 720 31.05 1.04 -4.45
C PRO A 720 30.67 0.69 -3.01
N SER A 721 31.65 0.58 -2.12
CA SER A 721 31.49 0.04 -0.76
C SER A 721 30.55 0.84 0.14
N ASN A 722 30.25 2.10 -0.22
CA ASN A 722 29.26 2.95 0.45
C ASN A 722 27.81 2.53 0.15
N GLN A 723 27.53 1.96 -1.02
CA GLN A 723 26.17 1.53 -1.41
C GLN A 723 25.90 0.05 -1.12
N VAL A 724 26.94 -0.80 -1.08
CA VAL A 724 26.83 -2.25 -0.77
C VAL A 724 25.94 -2.54 0.44
N HIS A 725 26.12 -1.81 1.55
CA HIS A 725 25.31 -2.01 2.76
C HIS A 725 23.82 -1.66 2.54
N SER A 726 23.53 -0.56 1.84
CA SER A 726 22.14 -0.16 1.54
C SER A 726 21.45 -1.18 0.63
N VAL A 727 22.13 -1.64 -0.43
CA VAL A 727 21.60 -2.66 -1.35
C VAL A 727 21.33 -3.97 -0.61
N ILE A 728 22.23 -4.41 0.27
CA ILE A 728 22.05 -5.61 1.11
C ILE A 728 20.83 -5.50 2.04
N GLN A 729 20.64 -4.36 2.73
CA GLN A 729 19.49 -4.18 3.62
C GLN A 729 18.16 -4.21 2.86
N HIS A 730 18.10 -3.61 1.67
CA HIS A 730 16.90 -3.67 0.83
C HIS A 730 16.64 -5.07 0.25
N LEU A 731 17.69 -5.82 -0.13
CA LEU A 731 17.57 -7.22 -0.55
C LEU A 731 17.06 -8.11 0.60
N LEU A 732 17.60 -7.95 1.82
CA LEU A 732 17.12 -8.63 3.03
C LEU A 732 15.64 -8.34 3.30
N SER A 733 15.23 -7.08 3.20
CA SER A 733 13.84 -6.64 3.39
C SER A 733 12.88 -7.20 2.31
N ALA A 734 13.32 -7.23 1.04
CA ALA A 734 12.53 -7.82 -0.04
C ALA A 734 12.37 -9.36 0.12
N ILE A 735 13.44 -10.07 0.47
CA ILE A 735 13.42 -11.51 0.74
C ILE A 735 12.53 -11.81 1.96
N ALA A 736 12.65 -11.04 3.04
CA ALA A 736 11.79 -11.14 4.22
C ALA A 736 10.31 -10.93 3.88
N THR A 737 9.99 -9.87 3.14
CA THR A 737 8.62 -9.55 2.72
C THR A 737 8.03 -10.66 1.83
N CYS A 738 8.83 -11.23 0.92
CA CYS A 738 8.41 -12.37 0.10
C CYS A 738 8.14 -13.63 0.94
N VAL A 739 9.02 -13.94 1.91
CA VAL A 739 8.84 -15.03 2.87
C VAL A 739 7.54 -14.88 3.66
N ASP A 740 7.29 -13.71 4.23
CA ASP A 740 6.14 -13.50 5.12
C ASP A 740 4.81 -13.46 4.32
N ARG A 741 4.80 -12.86 3.12
CA ARG A 741 3.69 -13.03 2.16
C ARG A 741 3.37 -14.50 1.91
N LYS A 742 4.36 -15.37 1.69
CA LYS A 742 4.12 -16.82 1.50
C LYS A 742 3.61 -17.52 2.77
N LYS A 743 4.07 -17.14 3.97
CA LYS A 743 3.53 -17.70 5.24
C LYS A 743 2.06 -17.37 5.44
N ASP A 744 1.65 -16.13 5.17
CA ASP A 744 0.25 -15.73 5.30
C ASP A 744 -0.65 -16.35 4.21
N HIS A 745 -0.07 -16.84 3.11
CA HIS A 745 -0.76 -17.75 2.20
C HIS A 745 -0.96 -19.14 2.82
N TRP A 746 0.09 -19.78 3.33
CA TRP A 746 0.02 -21.12 3.92
C TRP A 746 -0.91 -21.21 5.15
N ARG A 747 -1.05 -20.14 5.94
CA ARG A 747 -1.93 -20.08 7.13
C ARG A 747 -3.43 -20.28 6.86
N MET A 748 -3.86 -20.38 5.61
CA MET A 748 -5.26 -20.67 5.25
C MET A 748 -5.51 -22.16 4.89
N ASP A 749 -4.45 -22.97 4.72
CA ASP A 749 -4.55 -24.36 4.26
C ASP A 749 -4.38 -25.37 5.41
N GLU A 750 -5.46 -25.64 6.16
CA GLU A 750 -5.44 -26.59 7.30
C GLU A 750 -5.03 -28.03 6.92
N ASP A 751 -5.22 -28.40 5.65
CA ASP A 751 -5.23 -29.78 5.17
C ASP A 751 -3.82 -30.37 4.88
N ASN A 752 -2.76 -29.59 5.14
CA ASN A 752 -1.31 -29.94 5.18
C ASN A 752 -0.67 -30.60 3.92
N LYS A 753 -1.46 -30.95 2.90
CA LYS A 753 -1.05 -31.67 1.67
C LYS A 753 0.02 -30.97 0.83
N TYR A 754 0.25 -29.67 1.03
CA TYR A 754 1.22 -28.88 0.26
C TYR A 754 2.47 -28.47 1.04
N ALA A 755 2.69 -29.02 2.24
CA ALA A 755 3.87 -28.78 3.05
C ALA A 755 5.19 -28.93 2.26
N SER A 756 5.29 -29.92 1.36
CA SER A 756 6.47 -30.11 0.49
C SER A 756 6.67 -28.95 -0.49
N LYS A 757 5.67 -28.58 -1.30
CA LYS A 757 5.79 -27.47 -2.29
C LYS A 757 5.96 -26.11 -1.58
N PHE A 758 5.35 -25.91 -0.40
CA PHE A 758 5.58 -24.75 0.45
C PHE A 758 7.02 -24.70 0.98
N THR A 759 7.53 -25.80 1.55
CA THR A 759 8.91 -25.89 2.06
C THR A 759 9.93 -25.67 0.92
N GLN A 760 9.69 -26.21 -0.27
CA GLN A 760 10.52 -25.94 -1.46
C GLN A 760 10.46 -24.47 -1.91
N THR A 761 9.26 -23.86 -1.91
CA THR A 761 9.08 -22.42 -2.21
C THR A 761 9.89 -21.56 -1.23
N VAL A 762 9.72 -21.81 0.06
CA VAL A 762 10.42 -21.09 1.13
C VAL A 762 11.92 -21.31 1.05
N TYR A 763 12.37 -22.55 0.81
CA TYR A 763 13.79 -22.88 0.61
C TYR A 763 14.41 -22.03 -0.52
N ILE A 764 13.79 -22.00 -1.71
CA ILE A 764 14.26 -21.20 -2.85
C ILE A 764 14.33 -19.71 -2.50
N ILE A 765 13.33 -19.17 -1.79
CA ILE A 765 13.36 -17.78 -1.33
C ILE A 765 14.51 -17.55 -0.33
N THR A 766 14.82 -18.51 0.54
CA THR A 766 16.01 -18.45 1.44
C THR A 766 17.35 -18.71 0.73
N GLU A 767 17.37 -19.24 -0.49
CA GLU A 767 18.60 -19.34 -1.29
C GLU A 767 19.04 -17.98 -1.85
N PHE A 768 18.13 -17.04 -2.08
CA PHE A 768 18.50 -15.66 -2.44
C PHE A 768 19.27 -14.91 -1.34
N VAL A 769 19.32 -15.42 -0.09
CA VAL A 769 20.24 -14.92 0.94
C VAL A 769 21.71 -15.03 0.48
N ASN A 770 22.04 -16.02 -0.36
CA ASN A 770 23.40 -16.21 -0.89
C ASN A 770 23.86 -15.06 -1.81
N LEU A 771 22.96 -14.18 -2.26
CA LEU A 771 23.30 -12.96 -2.98
C LEU A 771 24.12 -12.00 -2.11
N ILE A 772 23.92 -12.02 -0.79
CA ILE A 772 24.53 -11.08 0.18
C ILE A 772 26.02 -11.37 0.43
N ILE A 773 26.52 -12.51 -0.05
CA ILE A 773 27.92 -12.95 0.11
C ILE A 773 28.85 -12.02 -0.71
N ILE A 774 29.30 -10.93 -0.08
CA ILE A 774 30.19 -9.92 -0.64
C ILE A 774 31.36 -9.69 0.35
N PRO A 775 32.62 -10.05 0.00
CA PRO A 775 33.75 -9.98 0.94
C PRO A 775 34.10 -8.58 1.48
N SER A 776 33.60 -7.50 0.84
CA SER A 776 33.81 -6.11 1.24
C SER A 776 32.78 -5.57 2.24
N LEU A 777 31.84 -6.39 2.72
CA LEU A 777 30.81 -5.97 3.67
C LEU A 777 31.41 -5.56 5.03
N VAL A 778 31.06 -4.36 5.49
CA VAL A 778 31.64 -3.72 6.69
C VAL A 778 30.70 -3.77 7.91
N HIS A 779 29.38 -3.81 7.69
CA HIS A 779 28.37 -3.77 8.75
C HIS A 779 27.26 -4.79 8.47
N LEU A 780 26.94 -5.64 9.46
CA LEU A 780 25.84 -6.61 9.39
C LEU A 780 24.96 -6.53 10.65
N ASP A 781 23.66 -6.41 10.43
CA ASP A 781 22.64 -6.24 11.46
C ASP A 781 21.55 -7.32 11.27
N LEU A 782 21.52 -8.29 12.18
CA LEU A 782 20.59 -9.42 12.18
C LEU A 782 19.34 -9.25 13.07
N PRO A 783 19.31 -8.43 14.15
CA PRO A 783 18.08 -8.02 14.83
C PRO A 783 16.92 -7.64 13.89
N ASN A 784 17.21 -6.86 12.84
CA ASN A 784 16.19 -6.41 11.87
C ASN A 784 15.85 -7.46 10.78
N VAL A 785 16.54 -8.60 10.75
CA VAL A 785 16.27 -9.69 9.80
C VAL A 785 15.27 -10.69 10.36
N VAL A 786 14.34 -11.15 9.54
CA VAL A 786 13.34 -12.17 9.90
C VAL A 786 14.01 -13.45 10.40
N LYS A 787 13.56 -13.92 11.56
CA LYS A 787 14.06 -15.04 12.37
C LYS A 787 14.57 -16.25 11.57
N MET A 788 13.84 -16.64 10.52
CA MET A 788 14.10 -17.80 9.67
C MET A 788 15.32 -17.64 8.73
N LEU A 789 15.68 -16.40 8.36
CA LEU A 789 16.84 -16.11 7.50
C LEU A 789 18.15 -16.03 8.31
N ARG A 790 18.06 -15.68 9.60
CA ARG A 790 19.22 -15.54 10.50
C ARG A 790 20.06 -16.82 10.59
N THR A 791 19.39 -17.97 10.74
CA THR A 791 20.03 -19.30 10.81
C THR A 791 21.00 -19.55 9.67
N LYS A 792 20.67 -19.08 8.46
CA LYS A 792 21.51 -19.21 7.28
C LYS A 792 22.58 -18.13 7.17
N LEU A 793 22.27 -16.90 7.60
CA LEU A 793 23.27 -15.84 7.70
C LEU A 793 24.39 -16.21 8.70
N TYR A 794 24.08 -16.96 9.77
CA TYR A 794 25.09 -17.51 10.68
C TYR A 794 26.07 -18.47 9.99
N ASP A 795 25.59 -19.35 9.11
CA ASP A 795 26.45 -20.23 8.29
C ASP A 795 27.35 -19.44 7.33
N LEU A 796 26.88 -18.29 6.85
CA LEU A 796 27.61 -17.44 5.89
C LEU A 796 28.64 -16.50 6.55
N LEU A 797 28.70 -16.40 7.89
CA LEU A 797 29.56 -15.44 8.60
C LEU A 797 31.05 -15.55 8.23
N ILE A 798 31.53 -16.76 7.90
CA ILE A 798 32.92 -17.01 7.48
C ILE A 798 33.32 -16.29 6.17
N HIS A 799 32.35 -15.83 5.37
CA HIS A 799 32.60 -15.12 4.11
C HIS A 799 32.71 -13.59 4.25
N PHE A 800 32.63 -13.03 5.47
CA PHE A 800 32.69 -11.57 5.72
C PHE A 800 33.93 -11.15 6.54
N PRO A 801 35.16 -11.27 6.01
CA PRO A 801 36.37 -10.95 6.77
C PRO A 801 36.59 -9.44 7.00
N GLN A 802 35.93 -8.54 6.25
CA GLN A 802 36.10 -7.09 6.37
C GLN A 802 35.17 -6.42 7.40
N LEU A 803 34.44 -7.21 8.18
CA LEU A 803 33.37 -6.73 9.04
C LEU A 803 33.89 -5.93 10.25
N ARG A 804 33.37 -4.73 10.47
CA ARG A 804 33.68 -3.83 11.61
C ARG A 804 32.57 -3.75 12.65
N SER A 805 31.34 -4.12 12.30
CA SER A 805 30.19 -4.13 13.21
C SER A 805 29.30 -5.34 12.94
N LEU A 806 29.11 -6.18 13.96
CA LEU A 806 28.28 -7.38 13.93
C LEU A 806 27.22 -7.31 15.04
N LEU A 807 25.95 -7.16 14.66
CA LEU A 807 24.82 -7.26 15.59
C LEU A 807 24.10 -8.58 15.33
N LEU A 808 24.17 -9.53 16.27
CA LEU A 808 23.53 -10.84 16.12
C LEU A 808 22.09 -10.85 16.66
N GLY A 809 21.83 -10.07 17.71
CA GLY A 809 20.52 -10.05 18.38
C GLY A 809 20.26 -11.33 19.17
N SER A 810 19.01 -11.81 19.15
CA SER A 810 18.61 -13.06 19.79
C SER A 810 18.75 -14.28 18.88
N GLY A 811 19.30 -15.35 19.45
CA GLY A 811 19.55 -16.66 18.85
C GLY A 811 18.34 -17.60 18.84
N SER A 812 17.28 -17.30 19.60
CA SER A 812 16.05 -18.09 19.86
C SER A 812 15.21 -18.60 18.66
N GLY A 813 15.76 -18.64 17.45
CA GLY A 813 15.15 -19.20 16.23
C GLY A 813 16.10 -19.89 15.27
N GLY A 814 17.36 -20.10 15.66
CA GLY A 814 18.37 -20.67 14.77
C GLY A 814 19.67 -21.07 15.44
N TRP A 815 19.99 -20.53 16.62
CA TRP A 815 21.19 -20.94 17.34
C TRP A 815 21.05 -22.39 17.84
N SER A 816 22.13 -23.15 17.68
CA SER A 816 22.22 -24.54 18.12
C SER A 816 23.69 -24.89 18.36
N GLN A 817 23.95 -25.97 19.10
CA GLN A 817 25.31 -26.49 19.33
C GLN A 817 26.07 -26.82 18.03
N VAL A 818 25.37 -26.96 16.89
CA VAL A 818 25.98 -27.19 15.56
C VAL A 818 26.59 -25.91 14.96
N PHE A 819 26.08 -24.73 15.33
CA PHE A 819 26.58 -23.44 14.81
C PHE A 819 27.73 -22.85 15.64
N GLN A 820 27.80 -23.15 16.94
CA GLN A 820 28.83 -22.64 17.85
C GLN A 820 30.27 -22.83 17.33
N PRO A 821 30.71 -24.02 16.86
CA PRO A 821 32.07 -24.18 16.32
C PRO A 821 32.31 -23.37 15.04
N LYS A 822 31.30 -23.27 14.16
CA LYS A 822 31.38 -22.45 12.93
C LYS A 822 31.47 -20.95 13.26
N PHE A 823 30.76 -20.51 14.29
CA PHE A 823 30.76 -19.13 14.73
C PHE A 823 32.11 -18.72 15.32
N ILE A 824 32.68 -19.54 16.22
CA ILE A 824 34.03 -19.33 16.77
C ILE A 824 35.07 -19.34 15.65
N GLN A 825 34.95 -20.27 14.69
CA GLN A 825 35.80 -20.29 13.50
C GLN A 825 35.66 -19.00 12.67
N ALA A 826 34.44 -18.51 12.40
CA ALA A 826 34.21 -17.28 11.65
C ALA A 826 34.78 -16.04 12.35
N LEU A 827 34.58 -15.91 13.67
CA LEU A 827 35.16 -14.83 14.48
C LEU A 827 36.69 -14.79 14.38
N SER A 828 37.36 -15.95 14.29
CA SER A 828 38.83 -16.02 14.16
C SER A 828 39.39 -15.39 12.87
N PHE A 829 38.53 -15.08 11.88
CA PHE A 829 38.88 -14.38 10.64
C PHE A 829 38.46 -12.90 10.61
N MET A 830 37.78 -12.39 11.65
CA MET A 830 37.27 -11.01 11.70
C MET A 830 38.26 -10.05 12.40
N ASP A 831 39.45 -9.89 11.82
CA ASP A 831 40.55 -9.05 12.35
C ASP A 831 40.18 -7.57 12.60
N ARG A 832 39.11 -7.11 11.93
CA ARG A 832 38.64 -5.71 11.89
C ARG A 832 37.40 -5.44 12.75
N LEU A 833 36.92 -6.40 13.54
CA LEU A 833 35.69 -6.23 14.32
C LEU A 833 35.88 -5.23 15.47
N VAL A 834 35.10 -4.14 15.46
CA VAL A 834 35.19 -3.03 16.43
C VAL A 834 33.96 -2.97 17.35
N HIS A 835 32.79 -3.33 16.83
CA HIS A 835 31.51 -3.34 17.54
C HIS A 835 30.88 -4.73 17.45
N PHE A 836 30.41 -5.26 18.59
CA PHE A 836 29.81 -6.59 18.66
C PHE A 836 28.62 -6.62 19.64
N SER A 837 27.55 -7.33 19.28
CA SER A 837 26.32 -7.42 20.10
C SER A 837 25.70 -8.81 20.12
N LEU A 838 25.39 -9.28 21.34
CA LEU A 838 24.78 -10.56 21.69
C LEU A 838 23.65 -10.34 22.71
N ASN A 839 22.45 -10.85 22.43
CA ASN A 839 21.29 -10.69 23.32
C ASN A 839 20.62 -12.05 23.62
N TYR A 840 20.08 -12.22 24.83
CA TYR A 840 19.25 -13.32 25.34
C TYR A 840 19.87 -14.74 25.39
N ASP A 841 20.48 -15.21 24.31
CA ASP A 841 20.78 -16.65 24.11
C ASP A 841 22.28 -17.00 24.28
N ALA A 842 23.11 -16.07 24.76
CA ALA A 842 24.56 -16.27 24.96
C ALA A 842 24.89 -16.82 26.37
N SER A 843 25.87 -17.71 26.46
CA SER A 843 26.36 -18.33 27.70
C SER A 843 27.88 -18.46 27.73
N ASP A 844 28.45 -18.79 28.89
CA ASP A 844 29.89 -19.09 29.04
C ASP A 844 30.36 -20.20 28.09
N GLU A 845 29.53 -21.24 27.89
CA GLU A 845 29.83 -22.30 26.93
C GLU A 845 29.87 -21.77 25.49
N MET A 846 28.89 -20.96 25.08
CA MET A 846 28.76 -20.45 23.70
C MET A 846 29.98 -19.64 23.25
N LEU A 847 30.57 -18.86 24.16
CA LEU A 847 31.77 -18.07 23.90
C LEU A 847 33.07 -18.81 24.28
N GLU A 848 32.98 -20.08 24.70
CA GLU A 848 34.09 -20.86 25.28
C GLU A 848 34.88 -20.11 26.36
N VAL A 849 34.18 -19.45 27.29
CA VAL A 849 34.74 -18.57 28.32
C VAL A 849 35.38 -19.35 29.47
N THR A 850 36.36 -20.15 29.09
CA THR A 850 37.27 -20.96 29.91
C THR A 850 38.70 -20.50 29.64
N ASP A 851 39.68 -20.88 30.46
CA ASP A 851 41.11 -20.58 30.20
C ASP A 851 41.66 -21.20 28.89
N ALA A 852 40.89 -22.07 28.23
CA ALA A 852 41.15 -22.51 26.86
C ALA A 852 40.69 -21.46 25.84
N GLY A 853 39.37 -21.25 25.69
CA GLY A 853 38.79 -20.36 24.67
C GLY A 853 39.03 -18.87 24.90
N ALA A 854 39.44 -18.47 26.12
CA ALA A 854 40.02 -17.15 26.37
C ALA A 854 41.19 -16.82 25.42
N LYS A 855 41.95 -17.83 24.96
CA LYS A 855 43.03 -17.65 23.98
C LYS A 855 42.50 -17.33 22.58
N ASP A 856 41.32 -17.81 22.23
CA ASP A 856 40.68 -17.54 20.94
C ASP A 856 39.96 -16.19 20.93
N ILE A 857 39.25 -15.83 22.01
CA ILE A 857 38.72 -14.46 22.19
C ILE A 857 39.85 -13.42 22.20
N SER A 858 41.02 -13.73 22.78
CA SER A 858 42.16 -12.80 22.81
C SER A 858 42.69 -12.40 21.43
N LYS A 859 42.35 -13.14 20.37
CA LYS A 859 42.68 -12.79 18.98
C LYS A 859 41.82 -11.64 18.45
N ILE A 860 40.65 -11.40 19.03
CA ILE A 860 39.67 -10.39 18.63
C ILE A 860 39.86 -9.08 19.44
N SER A 861 41.11 -8.74 19.76
CA SER A 861 41.47 -7.64 20.67
C SER A 861 41.13 -6.22 20.17
N GLY A 862 40.51 -6.10 18.98
CA GLY A 862 40.08 -4.84 18.37
C GLY A 862 38.67 -4.37 18.78
N ILE A 863 37.90 -5.17 19.52
CA ILE A 863 36.55 -4.79 19.98
C ILE A 863 36.68 -3.65 21.00
N THR A 864 35.99 -2.54 20.70
CA THR A 864 35.91 -1.35 21.58
C THR A 864 34.52 -1.15 22.17
N HIS A 865 33.48 -1.71 21.53
CA HIS A 865 32.09 -1.64 21.97
C HIS A 865 31.50 -3.05 22.00
N LEU A 866 31.12 -3.51 23.20
CA LEU A 866 30.44 -4.78 23.43
C LEU A 866 29.06 -4.49 24.02
N HIS A 867 28.03 -5.09 23.44
CA HIS A 867 26.66 -5.03 23.95
C HIS A 867 26.20 -6.44 24.30
N LEU A 868 26.16 -6.73 25.61
CA LEU A 868 25.55 -7.93 26.17
C LEU A 868 24.17 -7.53 26.71
N PHE A 869 23.17 -8.40 26.63
CA PHE A 869 21.86 -8.10 27.20
C PHE A 869 21.06 -9.36 27.53
N HIS A 870 20.71 -9.54 28.80
CA HIS A 870 20.03 -10.74 29.31
C HIS A 870 20.79 -12.02 28.95
N THR A 871 22.11 -12.02 29.14
CA THR A 871 22.94 -13.20 28.81
C THR A 871 23.09 -14.13 30.01
N SER A 872 23.30 -15.42 29.74
CA SER A 872 23.63 -16.47 30.72
C SER A 872 25.15 -16.63 30.88
N ILE A 873 25.90 -15.51 30.80
CA ILE A 873 27.35 -15.45 31.02
C ILE A 873 27.56 -15.13 32.50
N THR A 874 28.37 -15.93 33.21
CA THR A 874 28.57 -15.76 34.66
C THR A 874 29.47 -14.56 35.00
N PRO A 875 29.56 -14.13 36.28
CA PRO A 875 30.60 -13.22 36.75
C PRO A 875 32.02 -13.63 36.32
N PHE A 876 32.34 -14.94 36.36
CA PHE A 876 33.63 -15.47 35.94
C PHE A 876 33.84 -15.36 34.42
N GLY A 877 32.79 -15.60 33.63
CA GLY A 877 32.82 -15.34 32.19
C GLY A 877 33.09 -13.87 31.86
N HIS A 878 32.38 -12.95 32.52
CA HIS A 878 32.60 -11.51 32.38
C HIS A 878 34.02 -11.08 32.80
N ALA A 879 34.58 -11.63 33.87
CA ALA A 879 35.96 -11.38 34.30
C ALA A 879 36.97 -11.77 33.19
N ILE A 880 36.81 -12.94 32.57
CA ILE A 880 37.65 -13.38 31.44
C ILE A 880 37.48 -12.48 30.20
N LEU A 881 36.27 -12.02 29.89
CA LEU A 881 36.04 -11.07 28.79
C LEU A 881 36.77 -9.74 29.03
N LEU A 882 36.67 -9.16 30.22
CA LEU A 882 37.38 -7.92 30.60
C LEU A 882 38.91 -8.10 30.59
N ARG A 883 39.41 -9.26 31.05
CA ARG A 883 40.83 -9.65 31.00
C ARG A 883 41.38 -9.77 29.57
N SER A 884 40.50 -10.05 28.60
CA SER A 884 40.85 -10.31 27.19
C SER A 884 40.71 -9.08 26.28
N LEU A 885 39.65 -8.28 26.46
CA LEU A 885 39.29 -7.15 25.59
C LEU A 885 39.87 -5.82 26.10
N LYS A 886 41.19 -5.67 26.00
CA LYS A 886 41.96 -4.54 26.59
C LYS A 886 41.67 -3.15 26.01
N GLU A 887 41.03 -3.09 24.84
CA GLU A 887 40.58 -1.84 24.19
C GLU A 887 39.08 -1.57 24.37
N LEU A 888 38.39 -2.34 25.22
CA LEU A 888 36.96 -2.16 25.49
C LEU A 888 36.70 -0.80 26.17
N LEU A 889 35.97 0.07 25.46
CA LEU A 889 35.56 1.40 25.93
C LEU A 889 34.12 1.40 26.46
N VAL A 890 33.25 0.55 25.90
CA VAL A 890 31.83 0.53 26.21
C VAL A 890 31.36 -0.92 26.40
N LEU A 891 30.79 -1.18 27.58
CA LEU A 891 30.04 -2.40 27.89
C LEU A 891 28.61 -1.99 28.24
N VAL A 892 27.72 -1.97 27.24
CA VAL A 892 26.31 -1.60 27.46
C VAL A 892 25.62 -2.76 28.16
N ARG A 893 24.90 -2.47 29.27
CA ARG A 893 24.17 -3.46 30.10
C ARG A 893 25.00 -4.70 30.42
N GLY A 894 26.18 -4.47 31.00
CA GLY A 894 27.00 -5.54 31.57
C GLY A 894 26.34 -6.16 32.81
N ASP A 895 25.39 -7.06 32.59
CA ASP A 895 24.90 -8.01 33.59
C ASP A 895 26.11 -8.60 34.35
N PHE A 896 26.10 -8.62 35.68
CA PHE A 896 27.22 -9.08 36.53
C PHE A 896 28.56 -8.29 36.47
N LEU A 897 28.59 -7.04 35.97
CA LEU A 897 29.85 -6.27 35.90
C LEU A 897 30.51 -6.03 37.28
N CYS A 898 29.75 -5.78 38.35
CA CYS A 898 30.32 -5.62 39.69
C CYS A 898 30.97 -6.93 40.17
N ASP A 899 30.24 -8.04 40.10
CA ASP A 899 30.69 -9.37 40.52
C ASP A 899 31.90 -9.85 39.71
N ALA A 900 31.97 -9.49 38.42
CA ALA A 900 33.13 -9.75 37.56
C ALA A 900 34.39 -8.99 38.00
N LEU A 901 34.22 -7.77 38.52
CA LEU A 901 35.32 -7.00 39.10
C LEU A 901 35.73 -7.55 40.47
N GLU A 902 34.80 -8.06 41.28
CA GLU A 902 35.12 -8.79 42.52
C GLU A 902 35.93 -10.07 42.24
N VAL A 903 35.54 -10.87 41.25
CA VAL A 903 36.29 -12.05 40.81
C VAL A 903 37.73 -11.66 40.43
N LEU A 904 37.91 -10.60 39.64
CA LEU A 904 39.24 -10.06 39.31
C LEU A 904 39.98 -9.51 40.54
N SER A 905 39.29 -8.93 41.51
CA SER A 905 39.86 -8.44 42.77
C SER A 905 40.40 -9.59 43.62
N HIS A 906 39.64 -10.68 43.76
CA HIS A 906 40.08 -11.90 44.44
C HIS A 906 41.27 -12.56 43.71
N GLU A 907 41.24 -12.68 42.37
CA GLU A 907 42.41 -13.15 41.58
C GLU A 907 43.65 -12.27 41.85
N CYS A 908 43.50 -10.94 41.89
CA CYS A 908 44.61 -10.02 42.15
C CYS A 908 45.13 -10.11 43.59
N HIS A 909 44.26 -10.35 44.57
CA HIS A 909 44.64 -10.49 45.98
C HIS A 909 45.44 -11.78 46.23
N ASP A 910 44.98 -12.91 45.70
CA ASP A 910 45.67 -14.20 45.79
C ASP A 910 47.02 -14.19 45.07
N LEU A 911 47.14 -13.41 43.98
CA LEU A 911 48.36 -13.28 43.18
C LEU A 911 49.29 -12.12 43.60
N GLN A 912 48.89 -11.29 44.57
CA GLN A 912 49.58 -10.06 44.99
C GLN A 912 49.91 -9.09 43.82
N GLN A 913 48.91 -8.78 42.98
CA GLN A 913 49.06 -7.90 41.81
C GLN A 913 48.24 -6.60 41.94
N ASP A 914 48.72 -5.54 41.28
CA ASP A 914 47.97 -4.28 41.13
C ASP A 914 46.69 -4.50 40.33
N TYR A 915 45.59 -3.86 40.74
CA TYR A 915 44.30 -3.96 40.04
C TYR A 915 44.40 -3.52 38.56
N PRO A 916 43.82 -4.29 37.62
CA PRO A 916 43.82 -3.95 36.20
C PRO A 916 42.98 -2.69 35.93
N LYS A 917 43.60 -1.69 35.29
CA LYS A 917 42.93 -0.46 34.87
C LYS A 917 42.26 -0.65 33.51
N LEU A 918 40.93 -0.73 33.52
CA LEU A 918 40.08 -0.90 32.36
C LEU A 918 39.74 0.47 31.73
N LYS A 919 39.58 0.49 30.40
CA LYS A 919 39.29 1.71 29.62
C LYS A 919 37.79 2.03 29.52
N LEU A 920 36.97 1.42 30.38
CA LEU A 920 35.51 1.57 30.35
C LEU A 920 35.09 3.02 30.62
N ARG A 921 34.19 3.52 29.77
CA ARG A 921 33.65 4.89 29.76
C ARG A 921 32.17 4.97 30.07
N GLU A 922 31.48 3.84 30.05
CA GLU A 922 30.06 3.72 30.37
C GLU A 922 29.85 2.62 31.41
N PHE A 923 29.00 2.89 32.39
CA PHE A 923 28.54 1.94 33.40
C PHE A 923 27.01 1.99 33.47
N TRP A 924 26.35 0.84 33.58
CA TRP A 924 24.90 0.73 33.57
C TRP A 924 24.41 -0.32 34.58
N SER A 925 23.94 0.09 35.76
CA SER A 925 23.21 -0.79 36.69
C SER A 925 21.79 -1.11 36.17
N SER A 926 21.15 -2.14 36.74
CA SER A 926 19.76 -2.50 36.43
C SER A 926 19.01 -3.00 37.67
N GLU A 927 17.68 -3.12 37.56
CA GLU A 927 16.79 -3.55 38.66
C GLU A 927 17.18 -4.91 39.28
N GLN A 928 17.92 -5.75 38.56
CA GLN A 928 18.42 -7.05 39.01
C GLN A 928 19.88 -7.00 39.49
N TYR A 929 20.64 -5.98 39.10
CA TYR A 929 22.09 -5.87 39.32
C TYR A 929 22.46 -4.43 39.74
N PHE A 930 22.47 -4.22 41.05
CA PHE A 930 22.82 -2.97 41.75
C PHE A 930 23.89 -3.24 42.81
N PHE A 931 24.49 -2.19 43.37
CA PHE A 931 25.60 -2.30 44.33
C PHE A 931 25.13 -2.91 45.65
N HIS A 932 25.81 -3.96 46.11
CA HIS A 932 25.50 -4.63 47.38
C HIS A 932 26.18 -3.98 48.59
N ASP A 933 27.26 -3.22 48.39
CA ASP A 933 27.92 -2.42 49.42
C ASP A 933 28.73 -1.24 48.85
N THR A 934 29.47 -0.54 49.72
CA THR A 934 30.35 0.59 49.37
C THR A 934 31.75 0.15 48.90
N GLU A 935 32.18 -1.08 49.20
CA GLU A 935 33.48 -1.61 48.77
C GLU A 935 33.46 -1.95 47.28
N GLN A 936 32.37 -2.53 46.76
CA GLN A 936 32.12 -2.73 45.33
C GLN A 936 32.25 -1.42 44.52
N MET A 937 31.59 -0.34 44.97
CA MET A 937 31.68 0.95 44.28
C MET A 937 33.10 1.54 44.36
N THR A 938 33.79 1.35 45.49
CA THR A 938 35.19 1.74 45.65
C THR A 938 36.08 1.00 44.67
N LEU A 939 35.87 -0.31 44.48
CA LEU A 939 36.56 -1.16 43.51
C LEU A 939 36.33 -0.68 42.05
N VAL A 940 35.08 -0.37 41.69
CA VAL A 940 34.73 0.20 40.36
C VAL A 940 35.49 1.50 40.10
N SER A 941 35.60 2.41 41.08
CA SER A 941 36.34 3.68 40.90
C SER A 941 37.86 3.49 40.71
N HIS A 942 38.45 2.43 41.29
CA HIS A 942 39.87 2.11 41.14
C HIS A 942 40.18 1.38 39.82
N MET A 943 39.31 0.45 39.39
CA MET A 943 39.50 -0.35 38.18
C MET A 943 39.03 0.36 36.91
N CYS A 944 37.97 1.18 36.98
CA CYS A 944 37.33 1.84 35.84
C CYS A 944 37.32 3.38 35.96
N PRO A 945 38.48 4.05 36.12
CA PRO A 945 38.54 5.49 36.38
C PRO A 945 38.14 6.37 35.17
N GLU A 946 38.00 5.81 33.95
CA GLU A 946 37.62 6.56 32.74
C GLU A 946 36.10 6.72 32.54
N ILE A 947 35.25 6.30 33.49
CA ILE A 947 33.78 6.39 33.38
C ILE A 947 33.30 7.84 33.18
N ARG A 948 32.47 8.02 32.15
CA ARG A 948 31.89 9.29 31.68
C ARG A 948 30.36 9.28 31.66
N LYS A 949 29.75 8.11 31.50
CA LYS A 949 28.32 7.88 31.67
C LYS A 949 28.10 6.84 32.76
N MET A 950 27.15 7.09 33.66
CA MET A 950 26.73 6.15 34.66
C MET A 950 25.21 6.14 34.79
N MET A 951 24.58 4.98 34.63
CA MET A 951 23.31 4.71 35.28
C MET A 951 23.58 4.03 36.61
N PHE A 952 22.99 4.58 37.67
CA PHE A 952 23.24 4.21 39.05
C PHE A 952 21.90 4.00 39.77
N GLN A 953 21.77 2.86 40.44
CA GLN A 953 20.62 2.51 41.26
C GLN A 953 20.99 2.60 42.74
N PHE A 954 20.29 3.48 43.45
CA PHE A 954 20.40 3.71 44.88
C PHE A 954 19.43 2.78 45.65
N SER A 955 19.85 2.34 46.84
CA SER A 955 19.00 1.63 47.80
C SER A 955 19.45 1.96 49.22
N GLU A 956 18.49 2.36 50.08
CA GLU A 956 18.78 2.67 51.49
C GLU A 956 19.24 1.44 52.29
N ASP A 957 18.96 0.21 51.81
CA ASP A 957 19.41 -1.03 52.44
C ASP A 957 20.93 -1.27 52.28
N HIS A 958 21.59 -0.58 51.33
CA HIS A 958 22.98 -0.87 50.93
C HIS A 958 23.92 0.35 50.93
N LEU A 959 23.40 1.59 50.80
CA LEU A 959 24.21 2.81 50.69
C LEU A 959 23.62 3.96 51.50
N GLU A 960 24.43 4.56 52.39
CA GLU A 960 24.00 5.69 53.24
C GLU A 960 23.95 7.04 52.50
N SER A 961 24.76 7.24 51.45
CA SER A 961 24.90 8.54 50.76
C SER A 961 25.41 8.41 49.32
N PHE A 962 24.95 9.31 48.45
CA PHE A 962 25.47 9.51 47.09
C PHE A 962 26.95 9.94 47.00
N SER A 963 27.58 10.30 48.12
CA SER A 963 28.93 10.88 48.18
C SER A 963 30.02 10.09 47.45
N ILE A 964 29.92 8.75 47.37
CA ILE A 964 30.91 7.89 46.71
C ILE A 964 31.07 8.19 45.21
N LEU A 965 30.02 8.69 44.55
CA LEU A 965 30.04 9.04 43.12
C LEU A 965 30.95 10.24 42.80
N SER A 966 31.35 11.03 43.80
CA SER A 966 32.33 12.12 43.64
C SER A 966 33.76 11.63 43.33
N SER A 967 34.01 10.31 43.39
CA SER A 967 35.27 9.70 42.94
C SER A 967 35.46 9.71 41.41
N PHE A 968 34.37 9.77 40.62
CA PHE A 968 34.42 9.67 39.15
C PHE A 968 34.69 11.02 38.47
N GLN A 969 35.97 11.40 38.42
CA GLN A 969 36.46 12.70 37.90
C GLN A 969 36.15 13.01 36.42
N TYR A 970 35.59 12.07 35.66
CA TYR A 970 35.20 12.28 34.26
C TYR A 970 33.69 12.11 33.99
N LEU A 971 32.88 11.93 35.04
CA LEU A 971 31.43 11.71 34.93
C LEU A 971 30.70 12.94 34.36
N THR A 972 30.21 12.83 33.13
CA THR A 972 29.48 13.87 32.38
C THR A 972 27.99 13.56 32.20
N GLU A 973 27.57 12.33 32.42
CA GLU A 973 26.20 11.85 32.22
C GLU A 973 25.81 10.93 33.37
N LEU A 974 24.78 11.30 34.13
CA LEU A 974 24.29 10.55 35.29
C LEU A 974 22.80 10.28 35.13
N HIS A 975 22.43 9.00 35.18
CA HIS A 975 21.04 8.53 35.28
C HIS A 975 20.88 7.96 36.70
N ASN A 976 20.39 8.78 37.63
CA ASN A 976 20.16 8.37 39.01
C ASN A 976 18.78 7.70 39.14
N TRP A 977 18.74 6.53 39.77
CA TRP A 977 17.52 5.75 40.01
C TRP A 977 17.36 5.50 41.51
N GLY A 978 16.30 6.02 42.13
CA GLY A 978 16.05 5.93 43.57
C GLY A 978 16.65 7.06 44.41
N GLY A 979 16.12 7.21 45.64
CA GLY A 979 16.64 8.09 46.70
C GLY A 979 15.89 9.41 46.87
N ASP A 980 16.00 10.00 48.05
CA ASP A 980 15.48 11.32 48.42
C ASP A 980 16.52 12.41 48.10
N PHE A 981 16.08 13.49 47.46
CA PHE A 981 16.96 14.57 46.99
C PHE A 981 17.82 15.21 48.10
N TYR A 982 17.28 15.27 49.33
CA TYR A 982 17.92 15.91 50.48
C TYR A 982 18.47 14.89 51.48
N ARG A 983 17.67 13.87 51.85
CA ARG A 983 18.00 12.94 52.94
C ARG A 983 19.20 12.04 52.63
N ASN A 984 19.42 11.69 51.37
CA ASN A 984 20.58 10.88 50.95
C ASN A 984 21.76 11.73 50.41
N SER A 985 21.65 13.07 50.52
CA SER A 985 22.66 14.06 50.12
C SER A 985 22.96 14.10 48.61
N LEU A 986 21.91 14.07 47.77
CA LEU A 986 22.05 14.21 46.31
C LEU A 986 22.46 15.64 45.93
N ASP A 987 21.97 16.64 46.68
CA ASP A 987 22.41 18.03 46.62
C ASP A 987 23.93 18.17 46.81
N ASP A 988 24.48 17.48 47.80
CA ASP A 988 25.90 17.48 48.16
C ASP A 988 26.77 16.71 47.15
N LEU A 989 26.18 15.79 46.37
CA LEU A 989 26.83 15.21 45.18
C LEU A 989 26.80 16.21 44.01
N ILE A 990 25.64 16.79 43.72
CA ILE A 990 25.45 17.78 42.64
C ILE A 990 26.38 18.99 42.83
N LEU A 991 26.63 19.43 44.07
CA LEU A 991 27.62 20.46 44.38
C LEU A 991 29.06 20.10 43.94
N LYS A 992 29.40 18.80 43.92
CA LYS A 992 30.73 18.26 43.57
C LYS A 992 30.87 17.98 42.07
N ILE A 993 29.84 17.43 41.40
CA ILE A 993 29.91 17.01 39.99
C ILE A 993 29.11 17.88 39.00
N GLY A 994 28.20 18.73 39.47
CA GLY A 994 27.35 19.58 38.63
C GLY A 994 28.08 20.41 37.56
N PRO A 995 29.25 21.03 37.85
CA PRO A 995 30.00 21.83 36.87
C PRO A 995 30.50 21.07 35.62
N GLN A 996 30.56 19.73 35.67
CA GLN A 996 30.95 18.86 34.54
C GLN A 996 29.79 18.04 33.95
N LEU A 997 28.63 18.00 34.61
CA LEU A 997 27.45 17.30 34.09
C LEU A 997 26.86 17.99 32.87
N ARG A 998 26.54 17.16 31.86
CA ARG A 998 25.89 17.52 30.60
C ARG A 998 24.55 16.83 30.43
N VAL A 999 24.38 15.65 31.01
CA VAL A 999 23.13 14.89 31.03
C VAL A 999 22.84 14.50 32.48
N LEU A 1000 21.64 14.82 32.95
CA LEU A 1000 21.14 14.39 34.25
C LEU A 1000 19.72 13.86 34.08
N TYR A 1001 19.53 12.58 34.41
CA TYR A 1001 18.21 12.00 34.57
C TYR A 1001 18.02 11.60 36.02
N LEU A 1002 16.91 12.02 36.62
CA LEU A 1002 16.44 11.54 37.91
C LEU A 1002 15.26 10.60 37.64
N ILE A 1003 15.29 9.43 38.26
CA ILE A 1003 14.31 8.35 38.06
C ILE A 1003 13.92 7.85 39.44
N HIS A 1004 12.63 7.79 39.78
CA HIS A 1004 12.17 7.41 41.14
C HIS A 1004 12.91 8.16 42.28
N VAL A 1005 13.13 9.47 42.10
CA VAL A 1005 13.72 10.34 43.13
C VAL A 1005 12.61 11.08 43.86
N ASP A 1006 12.69 11.11 45.18
CA ASP A 1006 11.64 11.61 46.06
C ASP A 1006 11.94 13.02 46.63
N GLU A 1007 10.89 13.67 47.14
CA GLU A 1007 10.92 14.96 47.83
C GLU A 1007 11.47 16.15 46.99
N ILE A 1008 11.31 16.10 45.66
CA ILE A 1008 11.74 17.18 44.76
C ILE A 1008 10.81 18.40 44.90
N ASP A 1009 11.37 19.60 45.05
CA ASP A 1009 10.62 20.85 45.14
C ASP A 1009 11.26 22.01 44.37
N TYR A 1010 10.68 23.20 44.51
CA TYR A 1010 11.16 24.39 43.82
C TYR A 1010 12.59 24.80 44.22
N GLU A 1011 13.02 24.58 45.47
CA GLU A 1011 14.38 24.92 45.90
C GLU A 1011 15.40 23.94 45.30
N ALA A 1012 15.05 22.66 45.15
CA ALA A 1012 15.84 21.67 44.40
C ALA A 1012 16.04 22.06 42.92
N LEU A 1013 14.99 22.54 42.24
CA LEU A 1013 15.09 23.02 40.86
C LEU A 1013 15.94 24.29 40.72
N VAL A 1014 15.81 25.23 41.66
CA VAL A 1014 16.67 26.42 41.71
C VAL A 1014 18.14 26.02 41.92
N PHE A 1015 18.41 25.07 42.82
CA PHE A 1015 19.75 24.54 43.09
C PHE A 1015 20.38 23.89 41.84
N LEU A 1016 19.63 23.02 41.15
CA LEU A 1016 20.07 22.43 39.87
C LEU A 1016 20.41 23.51 38.82
N SER A 1017 19.61 24.57 38.71
CA SER A 1017 19.86 25.70 37.79
C SER A 1017 21.10 26.54 38.14
N GLN A 1018 21.64 26.41 39.35
CA GLN A 1018 22.83 27.10 39.82
C GLN A 1018 24.09 26.23 39.72
N MET A 1019 23.99 24.93 40.06
CA MET A 1019 25.14 24.04 40.19
C MET A 1019 25.48 23.26 38.90
N CYS A 1020 24.55 23.16 37.94
CA CYS A 1020 24.73 22.41 36.68
C CYS A 1020 24.77 23.32 35.42
N PRO A 1021 25.73 24.25 35.27
CA PRO A 1021 25.72 25.27 34.21
C PRO A 1021 26.03 24.75 32.80
N GLN A 1022 26.49 23.50 32.63
CA GLN A 1022 26.75 22.87 31.33
C GLN A 1022 25.69 21.83 30.93
N LEU A 1023 24.58 21.76 31.66
CA LEU A 1023 23.56 20.73 31.48
C LEU A 1023 22.81 20.92 30.16
N GLY A 1024 23.08 20.05 29.18
CA GLY A 1024 22.40 20.01 27.88
C GLY A 1024 21.15 19.16 27.86
N THR A 1025 21.01 18.23 28.81
CA THR A 1025 19.83 17.36 28.94
C THR A 1025 19.45 17.18 30.41
N LEU A 1026 18.19 17.41 30.72
CA LEU A 1026 17.58 17.19 32.03
C LEU A 1026 16.31 16.35 31.87
N GLY A 1027 16.05 15.41 32.78
CA GLY A 1027 14.72 14.81 32.86
C GLY A 1027 14.40 14.11 34.17
N PHE A 1028 13.10 14.01 34.44
CA PHE A 1028 12.52 13.44 35.66
C PHE A 1028 11.52 12.34 35.28
N TYR A 1029 11.75 11.11 35.74
CA TYR A 1029 10.92 9.94 35.43
C TYR A 1029 10.40 9.30 36.72
N ASN A 1030 9.07 9.16 36.87
CA ASN A 1030 8.43 8.60 38.06
C ASN A 1030 8.92 9.20 39.40
N CYS A 1031 9.39 10.45 39.41
CA CYS A 1031 9.84 11.14 40.62
C CYS A 1031 8.66 11.70 41.41
N ILE A 1032 8.79 11.84 42.73
CA ILE A 1032 7.76 12.44 43.59
C ILE A 1032 8.12 13.91 43.84
N PHE A 1033 7.23 14.79 43.39
CA PHE A 1033 7.32 16.23 43.63
C PHE A 1033 6.44 16.65 44.83
N ARG A 1034 6.90 17.63 45.62
CA ARG A 1034 6.10 18.29 46.66
C ARG A 1034 5.16 19.32 46.05
N ASP A 1035 4.00 19.57 46.69
CA ASP A 1035 3.06 20.65 46.38
C ASP A 1035 3.76 21.97 45.99
N PHE A 1036 3.37 22.59 44.87
CA PHE A 1036 3.98 23.83 44.39
C PHE A 1036 3.69 25.02 45.32
N GLN A 1037 4.63 25.33 46.22
CA GLN A 1037 4.53 26.49 47.10
C GLN A 1037 5.19 27.72 46.48
N VAL A 1038 4.41 28.77 46.22
CA VAL A 1038 4.88 30.06 45.70
C VAL A 1038 5.98 30.64 46.62
N PRO A 1039 7.22 30.86 46.14
CA PRO A 1039 8.34 31.26 47.00
C PRO A 1039 8.10 32.58 47.73
N THR A 1040 8.03 32.52 49.06
CA THR A 1040 7.93 33.72 49.93
C THR A 1040 9.24 34.53 50.00
N ARG A 1041 10.31 34.02 49.41
CA ARG A 1041 11.63 34.66 49.27
C ARG A 1041 12.06 34.64 47.81
N LYS A 1042 12.87 35.63 47.41
CA LYS A 1042 13.32 35.84 46.01
C LYS A 1042 14.42 34.85 45.56
N CYS A 1043 14.18 33.55 45.71
CA CYS A 1043 14.93 32.53 44.99
C CYS A 1043 14.32 32.43 43.59
N HIS A 1044 15.01 32.94 42.58
CA HIS A 1044 14.57 32.84 41.19
C HIS A 1044 15.36 31.73 40.49
N LEU A 1045 14.65 30.91 39.71
CA LEU A 1045 15.25 29.97 38.77
C LEU A 1045 16.14 30.73 37.76
N ASN A 1046 17.37 30.26 37.53
CA ASN A 1046 18.25 30.86 36.53
C ASN A 1046 17.84 30.44 35.11
N ALA A 1047 18.15 31.28 34.11
CA ALA A 1047 17.98 30.93 32.71
C ALA A 1047 18.93 29.78 32.32
N MET A 1048 18.37 28.59 32.09
CA MET A 1048 19.13 27.36 31.78
C MET A 1048 19.44 27.27 30.29
N TRP A 1049 20.26 28.22 29.83
CA TRP A 1049 20.67 28.42 28.43
C TRP A 1049 21.35 27.20 27.78
N ALA A 1050 21.89 26.27 28.58
CA ALA A 1050 22.54 25.06 28.08
C ALA A 1050 21.53 23.96 27.67
N ILE A 1051 20.33 23.91 28.27
CA ILE A 1051 19.39 22.80 28.09
C ILE A 1051 18.79 22.81 26.68
N GLN A 1052 19.13 21.78 25.91
CA GLN A 1052 18.56 21.48 24.59
C GLN A 1052 17.45 20.41 24.68
N LYS A 1053 17.53 19.48 25.64
CA LYS A 1053 16.54 18.41 25.81
C LYS A 1053 15.97 18.37 27.21
N PHE A 1054 14.64 18.39 27.31
CA PHE A 1054 13.91 18.29 28.58
C PHE A 1054 12.87 17.17 28.54
N ALA A 1055 12.77 16.40 29.63
CA ALA A 1055 11.77 15.35 29.79
C ALA A 1055 11.09 15.42 31.18
N MET A 1056 9.76 15.57 31.22
CA MET A 1056 8.97 15.45 32.45
C MET A 1056 7.97 14.29 32.34
N VAL A 1057 8.34 13.14 32.90
CA VAL A 1057 7.53 11.92 32.92
C VAL A 1057 7.30 11.52 34.39
N SER A 1058 6.84 12.49 35.19
CA SER A 1058 6.64 12.39 36.63
C SER A 1058 5.34 13.09 37.04
N GLU A 1059 4.72 12.61 38.12
CA GLU A 1059 3.53 13.26 38.71
C GLU A 1059 3.99 14.54 39.42
N SER A 1060 3.45 15.69 38.99
CA SER A 1060 3.89 17.02 39.43
C SER A 1060 2.86 18.09 39.05
N ASP A 1061 2.82 19.20 39.79
CA ASP A 1061 2.02 20.37 39.43
C ASP A 1061 2.51 21.01 38.12
N VAL A 1062 1.57 21.49 37.29
CA VAL A 1062 1.88 22.02 35.95
C VAL A 1062 2.76 23.29 36.02
N GLU A 1063 2.65 24.05 37.11
CA GLU A 1063 3.49 25.20 37.45
C GLU A 1063 5.00 24.88 37.43
N TYR A 1064 5.39 23.64 37.77
CA TYR A 1064 6.79 23.20 37.64
C TYR A 1064 7.24 23.17 36.18
N ILE A 1065 6.46 22.51 35.29
CA ILE A 1065 6.77 22.45 33.85
C ILE A 1065 6.77 23.87 33.26
N VAL A 1066 5.76 24.68 33.56
CA VAL A 1066 5.62 26.04 33.03
C VAL A 1066 6.81 26.90 33.45
N THR A 1067 7.17 26.91 34.74
CA THR A 1067 8.29 27.73 35.23
C THR A 1067 9.65 27.27 34.68
N LEU A 1068 9.85 25.96 34.51
CA LEU A 1068 11.04 25.39 33.88
C LEU A 1068 11.14 25.82 32.40
N LEU A 1069 10.08 25.61 31.61
CA LEU A 1069 10.08 25.90 30.17
C LEU A 1069 10.19 27.40 29.86
N GLN A 1070 9.63 28.28 30.69
CA GLN A 1070 9.86 29.73 30.58
C GLN A 1070 11.34 30.14 30.71
N ASN A 1071 12.20 29.29 31.27
CA ASN A 1071 13.62 29.57 31.50
C ASN A 1071 14.59 28.73 30.63
N MET A 1072 14.09 27.81 29.79
CA MET A 1072 14.87 26.95 28.88
C MET A 1072 14.90 27.50 27.44
N LEU A 1073 15.64 28.59 27.23
CA LEU A 1073 15.60 29.38 25.97
C LEU A 1073 16.14 28.65 24.72
N ASN A 1074 16.91 27.56 24.87
CA ASN A 1074 17.51 26.80 23.78
C ASN A 1074 16.94 25.38 23.62
N ILE A 1075 15.73 25.12 24.15
CA ILE A 1075 15.11 23.79 24.05
C ILE A 1075 14.81 23.39 22.59
N GLU A 1076 15.34 22.24 22.19
CA GLU A 1076 15.23 21.58 20.89
C GLU A 1076 14.33 20.33 20.96
N CYS A 1077 14.25 19.66 22.11
CA CYS A 1077 13.45 18.45 22.31
C CYS A 1077 12.68 18.51 23.64
N LEU A 1078 11.35 18.44 23.58
CA LEU A 1078 10.44 18.43 24.74
C LEU A 1078 9.65 17.12 24.79
N ILE A 1079 9.77 16.39 25.89
CA ILE A 1079 9.05 15.13 26.15
C ILE A 1079 8.22 15.28 27.44
N THR A 1080 6.93 14.95 27.41
CA THR A 1080 6.11 14.81 28.63
C THR A 1080 5.43 13.44 28.72
N GLY A 1081 5.20 13.00 29.95
CA GLY A 1081 4.50 11.75 30.29
C GLY A 1081 2.98 11.83 30.11
N SER A 1082 2.29 10.83 30.66
CA SER A 1082 0.82 10.78 30.76
C SER A 1082 0.30 11.14 32.16
N SER A 1083 1.18 11.40 33.12
CA SER A 1083 0.87 11.75 34.51
C SER A 1083 0.84 13.25 34.77
N THR A 1084 1.43 14.07 33.90
CA THR A 1084 1.44 15.54 34.02
C THR A 1084 0.51 16.14 32.96
N GLU A 1085 -0.65 16.65 33.39
CA GLU A 1085 -1.62 17.27 32.48
C GLU A 1085 -1.25 18.73 32.19
N ILE A 1086 -0.68 18.98 31.02
CA ILE A 1086 -0.49 20.31 30.43
C ILE A 1086 -1.58 20.57 29.39
N GLY A 1087 -2.13 21.79 29.35
CA GLY A 1087 -3.18 22.24 28.45
C GLY A 1087 -2.83 23.48 27.61
N ASP A 1088 -3.81 23.97 26.85
CA ASP A 1088 -3.61 25.09 25.91
C ASP A 1088 -3.26 26.41 26.62
N GLU A 1089 -3.85 26.70 27.78
CA GLU A 1089 -3.56 27.93 28.54
C GLU A 1089 -2.11 27.95 29.09
N ASP A 1090 -1.59 26.79 29.51
CA ASP A 1090 -0.21 26.62 29.96
C ASP A 1090 0.79 26.89 28.83
N PHE A 1091 0.50 26.39 27.62
CA PHE A 1091 1.33 26.66 26.44
C PHE A 1091 1.34 28.15 26.07
N VAL A 1092 0.20 28.84 26.18
CA VAL A 1092 0.14 30.31 26.02
C VAL A 1092 0.97 31.02 27.10
N GLN A 1093 0.91 30.55 28.36
CA GLN A 1093 1.73 31.10 29.45
C GLN A 1093 3.23 30.85 29.23
N ILE A 1094 3.64 29.70 28.70
CA ILE A 1094 5.04 29.42 28.31
C ILE A 1094 5.46 30.34 27.16
N GLN A 1095 4.69 30.37 26.07
CA GLN A 1095 4.97 31.18 24.87
C GLN A 1095 5.05 32.68 25.16
N SER A 1096 4.38 33.17 26.21
CA SER A 1096 4.45 34.57 26.65
C SER A 1096 5.85 35.03 27.13
N ALA A 1097 6.70 34.09 27.58
CA ALA A 1097 8.06 34.38 28.05
C ALA A 1097 9.16 33.66 27.25
N ASN A 1098 8.87 32.47 26.71
CA ASN A 1098 9.76 31.71 25.84
C ASN A 1098 9.01 31.20 24.61
N GLN A 1099 9.28 31.79 23.45
CA GLN A 1099 8.62 31.43 22.17
C GLN A 1099 9.02 30.05 21.61
N LEU A 1100 9.89 29.28 22.29
CA LEU A 1100 10.31 27.94 21.87
C LEU A 1100 10.91 27.89 20.45
N GLN A 1101 11.57 28.97 20.00
CA GLN A 1101 12.07 29.13 18.62
C GLN A 1101 13.07 28.03 18.18
N LYS A 1102 13.65 27.30 19.12
CA LYS A 1102 14.62 26.21 18.91
C LYS A 1102 14.01 24.82 18.83
N LEU A 1103 12.73 24.65 19.17
CA LEU A 1103 12.07 23.35 19.27
C LEU A 1103 12.06 22.63 17.91
N GLU A 1104 12.63 21.43 17.85
CA GLU A 1104 12.63 20.53 16.69
C GLU A 1104 11.71 19.31 16.90
N GLU A 1105 11.65 18.76 18.12
CA GLU A 1105 10.78 17.62 18.49
C GLU A 1105 9.91 17.95 19.72
N LEU A 1106 8.59 17.75 19.57
CA LEU A 1106 7.62 17.72 20.65
C LEU A 1106 7.00 16.32 20.79
N ARG A 1107 6.95 15.78 22.00
CA ARG A 1107 6.25 14.53 22.31
C ARG A 1107 5.49 14.65 23.63
N ILE A 1108 4.16 14.70 23.55
CA ILE A 1108 3.27 14.74 24.73
C ILE A 1108 2.50 13.43 24.76
N SER A 1109 2.81 12.56 25.72
CA SER A 1109 2.40 11.15 25.66
C SER A 1109 0.90 10.93 25.88
N SER A 1110 0.22 11.85 26.56
CA SER A 1110 -1.24 12.03 26.52
C SER A 1110 -1.60 13.41 27.09
N SER A 1111 -2.74 13.98 26.71
CA SER A 1111 -3.35 15.14 27.39
C SER A 1111 -4.87 15.09 27.26
N LYS A 1112 -5.58 15.63 28.26
CA LYS A 1112 -7.05 15.77 28.28
C LYS A 1112 -7.52 17.16 27.88
N SER A 1113 -6.60 18.11 27.71
CA SER A 1113 -6.88 19.56 27.62
C SER A 1113 -6.22 20.24 26.43
N LEU A 1114 -5.20 19.65 25.80
CA LEU A 1114 -4.60 20.18 24.57
C LEU A 1114 -5.49 19.98 23.35
N THR A 1115 -5.60 21.02 22.52
CA THR A 1115 -6.28 20.98 21.23
C THR A 1115 -5.30 21.25 20.08
N LEU A 1116 -5.79 21.18 18.83
CA LEU A 1116 -5.00 21.65 17.68
C LEU A 1116 -4.65 23.14 17.73
N THR A 1117 -5.26 23.96 18.61
CA THR A 1117 -4.91 25.39 18.70
C THR A 1117 -3.46 25.60 19.15
N THR A 1118 -2.99 24.82 20.13
CA THR A 1118 -1.59 24.77 20.53
C THR A 1118 -0.69 24.26 19.39
N VAL A 1119 -1.14 23.25 18.63
CA VAL A 1119 -0.38 22.72 17.50
C VAL A 1119 -0.18 23.77 16.39
N TYR A 1120 -1.23 24.51 16.02
CA TYR A 1120 -1.10 25.62 15.08
C TYR A 1120 -0.24 26.76 15.64
N SER A 1121 -0.38 27.13 16.92
CA SER A 1121 0.47 28.13 17.57
C SER A 1121 1.96 27.74 17.53
N LEU A 1122 2.29 26.47 17.78
CA LEU A 1122 3.66 25.97 17.70
C LEU A 1122 4.18 25.97 16.26
N ILE A 1123 3.37 25.58 15.27
CA ILE A 1123 3.74 25.66 13.84
C ILE A 1123 4.02 27.11 13.40
N GLU A 1124 3.28 28.10 13.90
CA GLU A 1124 3.50 29.52 13.58
C GLU A 1124 4.72 30.12 14.30
N ASN A 1125 5.03 29.69 15.53
CA ASN A 1125 6.08 30.30 16.36
C ASN A 1125 7.42 29.54 16.40
N CYS A 1126 7.46 28.25 16.05
CA CYS A 1126 8.64 27.38 16.15
C CYS A 1126 9.19 27.00 14.76
N PRO A 1127 10.05 27.84 14.13
CA PRO A 1127 10.46 27.65 12.73
C PRO A 1127 11.39 26.44 12.48
N ASN A 1128 11.86 25.78 13.54
CA ASN A 1128 12.71 24.59 13.46
C ASN A 1128 11.94 23.28 13.74
N LEU A 1129 10.63 23.36 14.02
CA LEU A 1129 9.81 22.20 14.38
C LEU A 1129 9.74 21.20 13.21
N ARG A 1130 10.09 19.93 13.47
CA ARG A 1130 10.10 18.84 12.48
C ARG A 1130 9.31 17.62 12.92
N LEU A 1131 9.09 17.42 14.22
CA LEU A 1131 8.44 16.23 14.76
C LEU A 1131 7.42 16.62 15.83
N ILE A 1132 6.17 16.20 15.67
CA ILE A 1132 5.15 16.23 16.72
C ILE A 1132 4.61 14.81 16.91
N ARG A 1133 4.84 14.22 18.09
CA ARG A 1133 4.56 12.80 18.36
C ARG A 1133 3.49 12.61 19.43
N ALA A 1134 2.75 11.50 19.28
CA ALA A 1134 1.68 11.05 20.17
C ALA A 1134 0.39 11.91 20.17
N LEU A 1135 0.10 12.61 19.07
CA LEU A 1135 -1.18 13.34 18.89
C LEU A 1135 -2.41 12.43 19.01
N ASP A 1136 -2.32 11.17 18.57
CA ASP A 1136 -3.39 10.15 18.66
C ASP A 1136 -3.82 9.84 20.12
N TYR A 1137 -3.06 10.31 21.12
CA TYR A 1137 -3.32 10.10 22.54
C TYR A 1137 -3.85 11.36 23.26
N TRP A 1138 -4.24 12.41 22.52
CA TRP A 1138 -4.79 13.65 23.07
C TRP A 1138 -6.33 13.64 22.97
N THR A 1139 -7.05 13.67 24.10
CA THR A 1139 -8.50 13.35 24.08
C THR A 1139 -9.41 14.43 23.50
N GLN A 1140 -8.89 15.61 23.16
CA GLN A 1140 -9.63 16.69 22.48
C GLN A 1140 -9.25 16.81 21.00
N VAL A 1141 -8.46 15.88 20.46
CA VAL A 1141 -8.06 15.83 19.06
C VAL A 1141 -8.53 14.50 18.47
N SER A 1142 -9.32 14.54 17.40
CA SER A 1142 -9.85 13.34 16.75
C SER A 1142 -9.10 12.98 15.46
N ASP A 1143 -9.11 11.70 15.05
CA ASP A 1143 -8.45 11.23 13.81
C ASP A 1143 -8.80 12.09 12.56
N PRO A 1144 -10.06 12.54 12.35
CA PRO A 1144 -10.40 13.45 11.25
C PRO A 1144 -9.73 14.83 11.34
N GLU A 1145 -9.36 15.30 12.52
CA GLU A 1145 -8.64 16.55 12.77
C GLU A 1145 -7.13 16.38 12.58
N ILE A 1146 -6.56 15.24 13.01
CA ILE A 1146 -5.18 14.85 12.69
C ILE A 1146 -5.01 14.71 11.18
N TRP A 1147 -5.99 14.13 10.48
CA TRP A 1147 -6.01 14.08 9.01
C TRP A 1147 -6.11 15.48 8.37
N GLN A 1148 -6.89 16.40 8.95
CA GLN A 1148 -6.94 17.79 8.49
C GLN A 1148 -5.60 18.51 8.69
N LEU A 1149 -4.89 18.23 9.78
CA LEU A 1149 -3.54 18.75 10.03
C LEU A 1149 -2.52 18.17 9.02
N ASP A 1150 -2.54 16.86 8.78
CA ASP A 1150 -1.72 16.19 7.75
C ASP A 1150 -2.00 16.76 6.34
N VAL A 1151 -3.24 17.17 6.04
CA VAL A 1151 -3.61 17.90 4.81
C VAL A 1151 -3.11 19.35 4.83
N TYR A 1152 -3.23 20.07 5.96
CA TYR A 1152 -2.75 21.45 6.11
C TYR A 1152 -1.23 21.55 5.94
N ILE A 1153 -0.46 20.67 6.58
CA ILE A 1153 1.00 20.58 6.48
C ILE A 1153 1.43 20.38 5.03
N ARG A 1154 0.83 19.41 4.33
CA ARG A 1154 1.14 19.12 2.92
C ARG A 1154 0.72 20.24 1.97
N ASN A 1155 -0.41 20.90 2.21
CA ASN A 1155 -0.88 22.02 1.38
C ASN A 1155 0.03 23.27 1.51
N ASN A 1156 0.64 23.48 2.68
CA ASN A 1156 1.53 24.63 2.94
C ASN A 1156 3.02 24.32 2.75
N ASN A 1157 3.39 23.09 2.36
CA ASN A 1157 4.77 22.59 2.26
C ASN A 1157 5.59 22.73 3.56
N LEU A 1158 4.94 22.51 4.71
CA LEU A 1158 5.60 22.56 6.02
C LEU A 1158 6.43 21.28 6.25
N HIS A 1159 7.67 21.44 6.73
CA HIS A 1159 8.60 20.32 7.01
C HIS A 1159 8.37 19.69 8.39
N VAL A 1160 7.12 19.51 8.78
CA VAL A 1160 6.70 18.90 10.06
C VAL A 1160 6.13 17.51 9.77
N ASP A 1161 6.70 16.47 10.37
CA ASP A 1161 6.12 15.13 10.41
C ASP A 1161 5.36 14.91 11.73
N ILE A 1162 4.25 14.20 11.64
CA ILE A 1162 3.26 14.03 12.72
C ILE A 1162 2.82 12.56 12.88
N ARG A 1163 3.66 11.63 12.43
CA ARG A 1163 3.39 10.19 12.24
C ARG A 1163 4.38 9.30 13.01
#